data_AF-A0A836K0E6-F1
#
_entry.id   AF-A0A836K0E6-F1
#
_cell.length_a   1.000
_cell.length_b   1.000
_cell.length_c   1.000
_cell.angle_alpha   90.00
_cell.angle_beta   90.00
_cell.angle_gamma   90.00
#
_symmetry.space_group_name_H-M   'P 1'
#
loop_
_entity.id
_entity.type
_entity.pdbx_description
1 polymer ?
#
loop_
_entity_poly.entity_id
_entity_poly.type
_entity_poly.pdbx_seq_one_letter_code
_entity_poly.pdbx_strand_id
1 'polypeptide(L)'
;MRNGGARRVSNFMTHGYRTRRLAADYSVPLITDVKCAKLLVEALRMVGGKAPRMKTHTDCMSSRKMIRLPGLIDVHVHTRDPGEVHKEDFASCTAAALAGGITIIFAMPNTNPAVVDHKTFAIAKAQAVAESRCDYALFAGASSDNYNDIREIAPHVAALKMYLNETFTTLRLTDLTVWIKHFESWPKKYPLCVHAEGQTTAAVLLLASLHSRPIHVCHVARKEEIQIIRAAKEHGLAVTCEVCPHHLFLCQDDLDRIGYGRGQVSPPLGTKEDQQTLWDNIDIIDCFATDHAPHTVQEKSSEKPPPGFPGLETMLPLLLTAVHEGKLTIEDIIDKLYRNPKRIFNIPDQRNTYIEIDMDDEWIIPEAMTYSKSNWTPFTGMKVRGSVHRVVLRGEIAYIEGQVLINPGFGQDIRDIQYNTKTSSTLHAPITSVQLADIVNKPLSLDSLISPNYEKPSIHIDVHEDEQIDSVTVMAGYSDVVVLRHSAPGAAARVAQHCRKPILNAGDGTGEHPTQALLTLYNVELRYVNPPGLDMPNHVVNYVAERGISQERFSTLEEALPDTDVLYITRIQSERFATQEQYHKMCGFFIVTPQLMSRAKRKMAVMHPLPRVFEISKEFDTDPRAAYFRQAENGVYVRMALLAMVLGRI
;
A
#
# COMPACT_ATOMS: atom_id res chain seq x y z
N MET A 1 55.47 -13.39 -36.93
CA MET A 1 55.60 -13.85 -35.52
C MET A 1 54.21 -14.28 -35.04
N ARG A 2 53.99 -15.59 -34.82
CA ARG A 2 53.55 -16.26 -33.57
C ARG A 2 52.16 -15.81 -33.05
N ASN A 3 51.12 -16.65 -33.14
CA ASN A 3 50.72 -17.77 -32.22
C ASN A 3 50.55 -17.30 -30.77
N GLY A 4 49.50 -17.58 -29.99
CA GLY A 4 48.34 -18.49 -30.02
C GLY A 4 47.73 -18.41 -28.59
N GLY A 5 46.42 -18.47 -28.36
CA GLY A 5 45.69 -19.74 -28.19
C GLY A 5 44.84 -19.75 -26.90
N ALA A 6 43.53 -19.61 -27.08
CA ALA A 6 42.39 -20.29 -26.43
C ALA A 6 42.32 -20.69 -24.93
N ARG A 7 41.18 -20.29 -24.33
CA ARG A 7 40.22 -21.04 -23.47
C ARG A 7 40.53 -21.31 -21.98
N ARG A 8 39.61 -20.84 -21.11
CA ARG A 8 38.55 -21.69 -20.52
C ARG A 8 37.35 -20.85 -20.01
N VAL A 9 36.24 -20.96 -20.72
CA VAL A 9 34.88 -20.77 -20.23
C VAL A 9 34.62 -21.93 -19.27
N SER A 10 34.33 -21.69 -17.99
CA SER A 10 34.00 -22.79 -17.06
C SER A 10 32.56 -23.26 -17.33
N ASN A 11 32.46 -24.39 -18.02
CA ASN A 11 31.25 -25.16 -18.33
C ASN A 11 30.55 -25.77 -17.10
N PHE A 12 30.35 -25.01 -16.03
CA PHE A 12 29.51 -25.44 -14.89
C PHE A 12 28.49 -24.37 -14.54
N MET A 13 27.67 -23.98 -15.52
CA MET A 13 26.34 -23.45 -15.20
C MET A 13 25.49 -24.61 -14.66
N THR A 14 25.45 -24.75 -13.33
CA THR A 14 24.50 -25.68 -12.69
C THR A 14 23.07 -25.36 -13.15
N HIS A 15 22.19 -26.35 -13.21
CA HIS A 15 20.79 -26.12 -13.58
C HIS A 15 20.19 -25.02 -12.68
N GLY A 16 20.50 -25.03 -11.38
CA GLY A 16 20.11 -23.98 -10.45
C GLY A 16 20.68 -22.57 -10.75
N TYR A 17 21.85 -22.44 -11.35
CA TYR A 17 22.37 -21.13 -11.81
C TYR A 17 21.64 -20.64 -13.07
N ARG A 18 21.35 -21.54 -14.02
CA ARG A 18 20.52 -21.21 -15.19
C ARG A 18 19.10 -20.80 -14.79
N THR A 19 18.48 -21.54 -13.87
CA THR A 19 17.13 -21.21 -13.36
C THR A 19 17.12 -19.90 -12.58
N ARG A 20 18.18 -19.58 -11.83
CA ARG A 20 18.33 -18.28 -11.15
C ARG A 20 18.57 -17.11 -12.10
N ARG A 21 19.36 -17.32 -13.17
CA ARG A 21 19.56 -16.32 -14.22
C ARG A 21 18.27 -16.10 -15.03
N LEU A 22 17.56 -17.17 -15.38
CA LEU A 22 16.22 -17.09 -15.97
C LEU A 22 15.23 -16.39 -15.04
N ALA A 23 15.25 -16.67 -13.74
CA ALA A 23 14.40 -15.97 -12.78
C ALA A 23 14.73 -14.46 -12.69
N ALA A 24 16.00 -14.06 -12.83
CA ALA A 24 16.40 -12.66 -12.94
C ALA A 24 15.98 -12.04 -14.29
N ASP A 25 16.16 -12.77 -15.40
CA ASP A 25 15.84 -12.32 -16.76
C ASP A 25 14.31 -12.22 -17.00
N TYR A 26 13.50 -12.94 -16.22
CA TYR A 26 12.03 -12.98 -16.31
C TYR A 26 11.29 -12.46 -15.06
N SER A 27 11.99 -11.77 -14.15
CA SER A 27 11.40 -11.18 -12.94
C SER A 27 10.58 -12.17 -12.09
N VAL A 28 11.05 -13.41 -11.98
CA VAL A 28 10.42 -14.47 -11.17
C VAL A 28 10.99 -14.41 -9.75
N PRO A 29 10.17 -14.11 -8.72
CA PRO A 29 10.65 -14.09 -7.34
C PRO A 29 11.05 -15.48 -6.84
N LEU A 30 12.17 -15.55 -6.11
CA LEU A 30 12.78 -16.79 -5.63
C LEU A 30 12.67 -16.88 -4.10
N ILE A 31 11.80 -17.76 -3.59
CA ILE A 31 11.81 -18.14 -2.16
C ILE A 31 12.82 -19.26 -1.95
N THR A 32 13.88 -18.98 -1.19
CA THR A 32 14.85 -20.02 -0.79
C THR A 32 14.45 -20.68 0.52
N ASP A 33 13.64 -21.74 0.39
CA ASP A 33 13.47 -22.86 1.35
C ASP A 33 12.30 -22.81 2.33
N VAL A 34 11.21 -23.51 1.98
CA VAL A 34 10.14 -23.88 2.91
C VAL A 34 10.32 -25.37 3.23
N LYS A 35 11.03 -25.68 4.32
CA LYS A 35 11.46 -27.04 4.65
C LYS A 35 10.33 -28.01 5.01
N CYS A 36 9.10 -27.51 5.22
CA CYS A 36 7.93 -28.29 5.63
C CYS A 36 6.64 -27.81 4.97
N ALA A 37 6.69 -27.65 3.65
CA ALA A 37 5.61 -27.28 2.75
C ALA A 37 4.22 -27.85 3.12
N LYS A 38 4.10 -29.16 3.34
CA LYS A 38 2.83 -29.81 3.68
C LYS A 38 2.28 -29.39 5.05
N LEU A 39 3.16 -29.26 6.06
CA LEU A 39 2.76 -28.80 7.39
C LEU A 39 2.35 -27.34 7.38
N LEU A 40 2.98 -26.52 6.54
CA LEU A 40 2.60 -25.13 6.36
C LEU A 40 1.23 -24.99 5.70
N VAL A 41 0.95 -25.77 4.64
CA VAL A 41 -0.36 -25.75 3.95
C VAL A 41 -1.49 -26.23 4.88
N GLU A 42 -1.29 -27.33 5.61
CA GLU A 42 -2.28 -27.80 6.58
C GLU A 42 -2.43 -26.83 7.77
N ALA A 43 -1.34 -26.20 8.23
CA ALA A 43 -1.41 -25.16 9.25
C ALA A 43 -2.24 -23.96 8.76
N LEU A 44 -2.01 -23.48 7.53
CA LEU A 44 -2.78 -22.39 6.90
C LEU A 44 -4.27 -22.74 6.76
N ARG A 45 -4.57 -24.01 6.46
CA ARG A 45 -5.95 -24.52 6.44
C ARG A 45 -6.58 -24.54 7.83
N MET A 46 -5.86 -24.99 8.86
CA MET A 46 -6.34 -25.06 10.24
C MET A 46 -6.58 -23.68 10.87
N VAL A 47 -5.80 -22.67 10.51
CA VAL A 47 -6.02 -21.26 10.94
C VAL A 47 -7.12 -20.55 10.14
N GLY A 48 -7.80 -21.26 9.23
CA GLY A 48 -8.99 -20.75 8.53
C GLY A 48 -8.71 -19.56 7.62
N GLY A 49 -7.53 -19.51 6.99
CA GLY A 49 -7.14 -18.39 6.13
C GLY A 49 -6.79 -17.09 6.87
N LYS A 50 -6.77 -17.09 8.21
CA LYS A 50 -6.22 -15.97 8.99
C LYS A 50 -4.71 -16.14 9.07
N ALA A 51 -3.98 -15.20 8.48
CA ALA A 51 -2.52 -15.18 8.56
C ALA A 51 -2.08 -15.24 10.05
N PRO A 52 -1.14 -16.12 10.42
CA PRO A 52 -0.60 -16.13 11.78
C PRO A 52 0.01 -14.76 12.09
N ARG A 53 -0.08 -14.34 13.35
CA ARG A 53 0.44 -13.03 13.79
C ARG A 53 1.95 -13.02 13.61
N MET A 54 2.41 -12.34 12.57
CA MET A 54 3.82 -12.22 12.22
C MET A 54 4.57 -11.49 13.33
N LYS A 55 5.73 -11.99 13.75
CA LYS A 55 6.67 -11.23 14.57
C LYS A 55 7.45 -10.32 13.65
N THR A 56 6.92 -9.14 13.35
CA THR A 56 7.51 -8.18 12.39
C THR A 56 8.99 -7.86 12.66
N HIS A 57 9.43 -7.83 13.91
CA HIS A 57 10.84 -7.62 14.27
C HIS A 57 11.76 -8.81 13.97
N THR A 58 11.22 -9.94 13.51
CA THR A 58 11.93 -11.19 13.24
C THR A 58 11.60 -11.62 11.81
N ASP A 59 10.34 -11.99 11.57
CA ASP A 59 9.88 -12.63 10.34
C ASP A 59 9.85 -11.66 9.11
N CYS A 60 9.79 -10.34 9.32
CA CYS A 60 9.70 -9.34 8.23
C CYS A 60 10.21 -7.95 8.63
N MET A 61 11.43 -7.62 8.24
CA MET A 61 12.12 -6.39 8.63
C MET A 61 12.12 -5.39 7.47
N SER A 62 11.76 -4.14 7.72
CA SER A 62 11.91 -3.01 6.78
C SER A 62 12.52 -1.84 7.53
N SER A 63 13.42 -1.09 6.89
CA SER A 63 13.89 0.20 7.43
C SER A 63 12.79 1.24 7.52
N ARG A 64 11.68 1.05 6.79
CA ARG A 64 10.59 2.02 6.65
C ARG A 64 9.23 1.43 6.98
N LYS A 65 8.42 2.22 7.68
CA LYS A 65 7.03 1.89 8.04
C LYS A 65 6.09 2.24 6.90
N MET A 66 5.72 1.23 6.13
CA MET A 66 4.67 1.33 5.13
C MET A 66 3.28 1.15 5.75
N ILE A 67 2.34 2.03 5.43
CA ILE A 67 0.94 1.91 5.83
C ILE A 67 0.07 1.91 4.58
N ARG A 68 -0.95 1.04 4.57
CA ARG A 68 -2.00 1.04 3.55
C ARG A 68 -3.21 1.83 4.04
N LEU A 69 -3.64 2.81 3.25
CA LEU A 69 -4.86 3.59 3.49
C LEU A 69 -5.89 3.31 2.39
N PRO A 70 -7.19 3.60 2.60
CA PRO A 70 -8.16 3.63 1.51
C PRO A 70 -7.76 4.68 0.46
N GLY A 71 -8.33 4.58 -0.75
CA GLY A 71 -8.21 5.63 -1.75
C GLY A 71 -8.85 6.92 -1.24
N LEU A 72 -8.05 7.97 -1.05
CA LEU A 72 -8.50 9.24 -0.45
C LEU A 72 -9.31 10.07 -1.45
N ILE A 73 -10.12 10.98 -0.92
CA ILE A 73 -11.12 11.74 -1.65
C ILE A 73 -10.89 13.22 -1.39
N ASP A 74 -10.75 14.00 -2.46
CA ASP A 74 -10.73 15.45 -2.39
C ASP A 74 -12.02 16.03 -2.99
N VAL A 75 -12.79 16.72 -2.16
CA VAL A 75 -14.12 17.22 -2.52
C VAL A 75 -14.10 18.67 -3.04
N HIS A 76 -12.92 19.29 -3.18
CA HIS A 76 -12.79 20.67 -3.64
C HIS A 76 -11.56 20.88 -4.52
N VAL A 77 -11.74 20.74 -5.83
CA VAL A 77 -10.65 20.88 -6.81
C VAL A 77 -11.09 21.74 -8.01
N HIS A 78 -10.23 22.64 -8.47
CA HIS A 78 -10.43 23.43 -9.68
C HIS A 78 -9.58 22.89 -10.83
N THR A 79 -10.19 22.14 -11.74
CA THR A 79 -9.51 21.51 -12.89
C THR A 79 -9.22 22.47 -14.03
N ARG A 80 -9.88 23.65 -14.04
CA ARG A 80 -9.76 24.72 -15.07
C ARG A 80 -10.22 24.34 -16.48
N ASP A 81 -10.74 23.14 -16.65
CA ASP A 81 -11.20 22.57 -17.91
C ASP A 81 -12.72 22.32 -17.87
N PRO A 82 -13.52 22.91 -18.77
CA PRO A 82 -13.15 23.66 -19.99
C PRO A 82 -12.60 25.08 -19.74
N GLY A 83 -11.74 25.51 -20.67
CA GLY A 83 -11.43 26.92 -20.92
C GLY A 83 -10.00 27.35 -20.63
N GLU A 84 -9.52 27.14 -19.41
CA GLU A 84 -8.23 27.68 -18.94
C GLU A 84 -7.16 26.57 -18.79
N VAL A 85 -7.07 25.70 -19.80
CA VAL A 85 -6.25 24.47 -19.79
C VAL A 85 -4.73 24.70 -19.66
N HIS A 86 -4.27 25.93 -19.87
CA HIS A 86 -2.89 26.35 -19.64
C HIS A 86 -2.56 26.44 -18.14
N LYS A 87 -3.55 26.64 -17.28
CA LYS A 87 -3.39 26.64 -15.82
C LYS A 87 -3.42 25.22 -15.27
N GLU A 88 -4.34 24.40 -15.77
CA GLU A 88 -4.52 22.97 -15.46
C GLU A 88 -5.54 22.35 -16.41
N ASP A 89 -5.46 21.05 -16.70
CA ASP A 89 -6.56 20.29 -17.33
C ASP A 89 -6.91 19.04 -16.49
N PHE A 90 -7.93 18.27 -16.90
CA PHE A 90 -8.29 17.06 -16.14
C PHE A 90 -7.14 16.05 -16.11
N ALA A 91 -6.35 15.91 -17.18
CA ALA A 91 -5.27 14.94 -17.26
C ALA A 91 -4.12 15.24 -16.30
N SER A 92 -3.69 16.51 -16.19
CA SER A 92 -2.64 16.94 -15.26
C SER A 92 -3.16 17.05 -13.82
N CYS A 93 -4.38 17.58 -13.63
CA CYS A 93 -5.00 17.67 -12.30
C CYS A 93 -5.17 16.28 -11.66
N THR A 94 -5.69 15.30 -12.40
CA THR A 94 -5.87 13.94 -11.86
C THR A 94 -4.55 13.17 -11.74
N ALA A 95 -3.52 13.52 -12.50
CA ALA A 95 -2.17 13.02 -12.25
C ALA A 95 -1.60 13.56 -10.91
N ALA A 96 -1.77 14.86 -10.66
CA ALA A 96 -1.42 15.49 -9.39
C ALA A 96 -2.21 14.90 -8.20
N ALA A 97 -3.50 14.60 -8.41
CA ALA A 97 -4.32 13.91 -7.42
C ALA A 97 -3.76 12.53 -7.06
N LEU A 98 -3.44 11.69 -8.05
CA LEU A 98 -2.86 10.36 -7.81
C LEU A 98 -1.51 10.44 -7.11
N ALA A 99 -0.63 11.38 -7.51
CA ALA A 99 0.64 11.61 -6.84
C ALA A 99 0.47 12.07 -5.37
N GLY A 100 -0.62 12.78 -5.08
CA GLY A 100 -1.04 13.16 -3.72
C GLY A 100 -1.79 12.08 -2.93
N GLY A 101 -2.01 10.89 -3.50
CA GLY A 101 -2.74 9.80 -2.87
C GLY A 101 -4.28 9.92 -2.97
N ILE A 102 -4.78 10.84 -3.79
CA ILE A 102 -6.21 11.06 -4.04
C ILE A 102 -6.68 10.21 -5.22
N THR A 103 -7.74 9.44 -5.02
CA THR A 103 -8.33 8.52 -6.01
C THR A 103 -9.71 8.95 -6.50
N ILE A 104 -10.31 9.97 -5.85
CA ILE A 104 -11.53 10.64 -6.30
C ILE A 104 -11.36 12.15 -6.13
N ILE A 105 -11.65 12.92 -7.18
CA ILE A 105 -11.74 14.39 -7.09
C ILE A 105 -13.14 14.91 -7.37
N PHE A 106 -13.54 16.01 -6.74
CA PHE A 106 -14.73 16.76 -7.16
C PHE A 106 -14.33 18.08 -7.82
N ALA A 107 -14.65 18.22 -9.11
CA ALA A 107 -14.29 19.38 -9.89
C ALA A 107 -15.33 20.52 -9.74
N MET A 108 -14.87 21.68 -9.28
CA MET A 108 -15.67 22.89 -9.07
C MET A 108 -16.18 23.48 -10.41
N PRO A 109 -17.35 24.15 -10.41
CA PRO A 109 -18.07 24.48 -11.64
C PRO A 109 -17.64 25.79 -12.30
N ASN A 110 -16.68 26.51 -11.73
CA ASN A 110 -16.21 27.82 -12.18
C ASN A 110 -15.18 27.75 -13.31
N THR A 111 -15.46 26.90 -14.28
CA THR A 111 -14.72 26.76 -15.55
C THR A 111 -15.17 27.84 -16.54
N ASN A 112 -14.65 27.80 -17.77
CA ASN A 112 -15.08 28.66 -18.86
C ASN A 112 -15.43 27.84 -20.12
N PRO A 113 -16.71 27.57 -20.41
CA PRO A 113 -17.89 28.06 -19.71
C PRO A 113 -18.06 27.44 -18.32
N ALA A 114 -18.70 28.18 -17.41
CA ALA A 114 -19.05 27.67 -16.09
C ALA A 114 -20.16 26.60 -16.19
N VAL A 115 -20.12 25.58 -15.33
CA VAL A 115 -21.10 24.49 -15.30
C VAL A 115 -22.37 24.94 -14.58
N VAL A 116 -23.31 25.53 -15.32
CA VAL A 116 -24.52 26.18 -14.77
C VAL A 116 -25.83 25.69 -15.41
N ASP A 117 -25.75 24.73 -16.32
CA ASP A 117 -26.89 24.13 -17.00
C ASP A 117 -26.52 22.75 -17.58
N HIS A 118 -27.48 22.07 -18.21
CA HIS A 118 -27.26 20.78 -18.87
C HIS A 118 -26.18 20.83 -19.97
N LYS A 119 -26.10 21.92 -20.73
CA LYS A 119 -25.20 22.03 -21.89
C LYS A 119 -23.76 22.17 -21.42
N THR A 120 -23.51 23.07 -20.49
CA THR A 120 -22.20 23.32 -19.90
C THR A 120 -21.73 22.14 -19.05
N PHE A 121 -22.64 21.46 -18.35
CA PHE A 121 -22.36 20.17 -17.70
C PHE A 121 -21.90 19.10 -18.69
N ALA A 122 -22.60 18.94 -19.83
CA ALA A 122 -22.22 17.97 -20.84
C ALA A 122 -20.83 18.26 -21.45
N ILE A 123 -20.48 19.54 -21.63
CA ILE A 123 -19.14 19.93 -22.11
C ILE A 123 -18.07 19.53 -21.09
N ALA A 124 -18.22 19.92 -19.82
CA ALA A 124 -17.24 19.57 -18.78
C ALA A 124 -17.13 18.06 -18.58
N LYS A 125 -18.26 17.35 -18.64
CA LYS A 125 -18.30 15.89 -18.56
C LYS A 125 -17.55 15.22 -19.70
N ALA A 126 -17.67 15.74 -20.93
CA ALA A 126 -16.94 15.20 -22.07
C ALA A 126 -15.42 15.30 -21.87
N GLN A 127 -14.91 16.42 -21.34
CA GLN A 127 -13.49 16.59 -21.03
C GLN A 127 -13.06 15.65 -19.91
N ALA A 128 -13.83 15.59 -18.82
CA ALA A 128 -13.53 14.72 -17.71
C ALA A 128 -13.49 13.23 -18.11
N VAL A 129 -14.41 12.78 -18.98
CA VAL A 129 -14.42 11.41 -19.53
C VAL A 129 -13.18 11.14 -20.38
N ALA A 130 -12.76 12.10 -21.19
CA ALA A 130 -11.62 11.93 -22.09
C ALA A 130 -10.28 11.93 -21.35
N GLU A 131 -10.16 12.71 -20.26
CA GLU A 131 -8.86 13.08 -19.72
C GLU A 131 -8.59 12.63 -18.29
N SER A 132 -9.62 12.33 -17.49
CA SER A 132 -9.40 12.00 -16.07
C SER A 132 -8.66 10.68 -15.90
N ARG A 133 -7.67 10.66 -15.01
CA ARG A 133 -6.91 9.47 -14.62
C ARG A 133 -7.49 8.81 -13.38
N CYS A 134 -7.89 9.59 -12.37
CA CYS A 134 -8.64 9.11 -11.22
C CYS A 134 -10.14 9.33 -11.38
N ASP A 135 -10.95 8.66 -10.56
CA ASP A 135 -12.41 8.81 -10.64
C ASP A 135 -12.83 10.22 -10.18
N TYR A 136 -14.01 10.69 -10.58
CA TYR A 136 -14.39 12.08 -10.34
C TYR A 136 -15.90 12.28 -10.21
N ALA A 137 -16.30 13.45 -9.71
CA ALA A 137 -17.63 14.01 -9.88
C ALA A 137 -17.51 15.50 -10.23
N LEU A 138 -18.51 16.06 -10.91
CA LEU A 138 -18.56 17.48 -11.27
C LEU A 138 -19.59 18.21 -10.42
N PHE A 139 -19.28 19.42 -9.96
CA PHE A 139 -20.26 20.29 -9.33
C PHE A 139 -21.17 20.97 -10.36
N ALA A 140 -22.36 21.40 -9.91
CA ALA A 140 -23.17 22.42 -10.56
C ALA A 140 -22.92 23.77 -9.89
N GLY A 141 -22.88 24.85 -10.65
CA GLY A 141 -22.76 26.23 -10.18
C GLY A 141 -24.11 26.93 -10.10
N ALA A 142 -24.40 27.58 -8.99
CA ALA A 142 -25.53 28.48 -8.87
C ALA A 142 -25.23 29.82 -9.56
N SER A 143 -26.13 30.29 -10.44
CA SER A 143 -26.09 31.61 -11.06
C SER A 143 -27.27 32.48 -10.57
N SER A 144 -27.32 33.73 -11.02
CA SER A 144 -28.38 34.67 -10.66
C SER A 144 -29.78 34.27 -11.17
N ASP A 145 -29.86 33.36 -12.13
CA ASP A 145 -31.06 33.08 -12.93
C ASP A 145 -31.36 31.58 -13.12
N ASN A 146 -30.43 30.66 -12.82
CA ASN A 146 -30.62 29.23 -13.09
C ASN A 146 -31.35 28.44 -11.98
N TYR A 147 -31.85 29.07 -10.93
CA TYR A 147 -32.46 28.38 -9.77
C TYR A 147 -33.64 27.47 -10.14
N ASN A 148 -34.36 27.73 -11.23
CA ASN A 148 -35.46 26.86 -11.67
C ASN A 148 -34.98 25.59 -12.39
N ASP A 149 -33.93 25.71 -13.20
CA ASP A 149 -33.53 24.69 -14.18
C ASP A 149 -32.35 23.85 -13.66
N ILE A 150 -31.47 24.43 -12.83
CA ILE A 150 -30.26 23.76 -12.32
C ILE A 150 -30.57 22.47 -11.54
N ARG A 151 -31.75 22.39 -10.93
CA ARG A 151 -32.22 21.20 -10.19
C ARG A 151 -32.33 19.95 -11.06
N GLU A 152 -32.46 20.11 -12.39
CA GLU A 152 -32.62 18.99 -13.32
C GLU A 152 -31.34 18.15 -13.45
N ILE A 153 -30.16 18.77 -13.33
CA ILE A 153 -28.87 18.05 -13.31
C ILE A 153 -28.48 17.52 -11.92
N ALA A 154 -29.25 17.81 -10.87
CA ALA A 154 -28.92 17.41 -9.50
C ALA A 154 -28.58 15.91 -9.31
N PRO A 155 -29.22 14.95 -9.99
CA PRO A 155 -28.85 13.53 -9.91
C PRO A 155 -27.47 13.19 -10.49
N HIS A 156 -26.92 14.03 -11.36
CA HIS A 156 -25.71 13.77 -12.13
C HIS A 156 -24.47 14.52 -11.61
N VAL A 157 -24.63 15.42 -10.63
CA VAL A 157 -23.54 16.24 -10.10
C VAL A 157 -23.16 15.83 -8.67
N ALA A 158 -21.96 16.23 -8.24
CA ALA A 158 -21.48 16.10 -6.88
C ALA A 158 -22.43 16.81 -5.89
N ALA A 159 -22.68 18.09 -6.16
CA ALA A 159 -23.50 19.00 -5.36
C ALA A 159 -23.74 20.30 -6.14
N LEU A 160 -24.60 21.18 -5.61
CA LEU A 160 -24.66 22.58 -6.03
C LEU A 160 -23.65 23.41 -5.24
N LYS A 161 -22.83 24.22 -5.92
CA LYS A 161 -21.90 25.18 -5.32
C LYS A 161 -22.43 26.61 -5.48
N MET A 162 -22.56 27.32 -4.36
CA MET A 162 -22.90 28.75 -4.35
C MET A 162 -21.68 29.58 -3.94
N TYR A 163 -21.41 30.66 -4.68
CA TYR A 163 -20.34 31.62 -4.37
C TYR A 163 -20.96 32.88 -3.75
N LEU A 164 -20.87 33.01 -2.42
CA LEU A 164 -21.59 34.05 -1.66
C LEU A 164 -20.70 35.28 -1.34
N ASN A 165 -19.39 35.17 -1.55
CA ASN A 165 -18.42 36.25 -1.38
C ASN A 165 -17.77 36.61 -2.73
N GLU A 166 -16.80 37.53 -2.68
CA GLU A 166 -16.03 37.90 -3.86
C GLU A 166 -15.34 36.66 -4.44
N THR A 167 -15.50 36.48 -5.74
CA THR A 167 -14.93 35.36 -6.48
C THR A 167 -14.47 35.86 -7.83
N PHE A 168 -13.45 35.23 -8.41
CA PHE A 168 -12.90 35.58 -9.72
C PHE A 168 -13.74 35.03 -10.88
N THR A 169 -14.97 34.64 -10.58
CA THR A 169 -15.86 33.88 -11.45
C THR A 169 -17.11 34.70 -11.73
N THR A 170 -17.84 34.34 -12.79
CA THR A 170 -19.13 34.96 -13.11
C THR A 170 -20.28 34.49 -12.20
N LEU A 171 -20.00 33.65 -11.20
CA LEU A 171 -20.99 32.96 -10.38
C LEU A 171 -21.27 33.63 -9.03
N ARG A 172 -20.73 34.83 -8.78
CA ARG A 172 -20.98 35.56 -7.53
C ARG A 172 -22.48 35.84 -7.38
N LEU A 173 -23.06 35.41 -6.26
CA LEU A 173 -24.45 35.72 -5.91
C LEU A 173 -24.48 36.82 -4.86
N THR A 174 -24.94 38.02 -5.24
CA THR A 174 -25.02 39.18 -4.33
C THR A 174 -26.40 39.38 -3.70
N ASP A 175 -27.44 38.76 -4.26
CA ASP A 175 -28.83 38.96 -3.85
C ASP A 175 -29.32 37.79 -2.97
N LEU A 176 -29.67 38.10 -1.72
CA LEU A 176 -30.21 37.15 -0.77
C LEU A 176 -31.50 36.48 -1.27
N THR A 177 -32.32 37.17 -2.07
CA THR A 177 -33.54 36.60 -2.66
C THR A 177 -33.20 35.48 -3.65
N VAL A 178 -32.07 35.58 -4.35
CA VAL A 178 -31.57 34.51 -5.23
C VAL A 178 -31.04 33.34 -4.40
N TRP A 179 -30.40 33.61 -3.26
CA TRP A 179 -29.97 32.54 -2.35
C TRP A 179 -31.17 31.74 -1.86
N ILE A 180 -32.22 32.41 -1.39
CA ILE A 180 -33.47 31.79 -0.94
C ILE A 180 -34.08 30.92 -2.05
N LYS A 181 -34.15 31.43 -3.29
CA LYS A 181 -34.68 30.66 -4.43
C LYS A 181 -33.90 29.36 -4.69
N HIS A 182 -32.57 29.40 -4.62
CA HIS A 182 -31.74 28.17 -4.71
C HIS A 182 -31.97 27.22 -3.54
N PHE A 183 -32.17 27.75 -2.33
CA PHE A 183 -32.48 26.95 -1.14
C PHE A 183 -33.84 26.23 -1.27
N GLU A 184 -34.83 26.89 -1.89
CA GLU A 184 -36.17 26.36 -2.13
C GLU A 184 -36.20 25.36 -3.30
N SER A 185 -35.47 25.63 -4.38
CA SER A 185 -35.56 24.86 -5.62
C SER A 185 -34.63 23.64 -5.66
N TRP A 186 -33.44 23.71 -5.05
CA TRP A 186 -32.48 22.61 -5.08
C TRP A 186 -32.96 21.43 -4.22
N PRO A 187 -33.02 20.19 -4.74
CA PRO A 187 -33.61 19.09 -4.00
C PRO A 187 -32.78 18.74 -2.74
N LYS A 188 -33.44 18.73 -1.57
CA LYS A 188 -32.79 18.53 -0.25
C LYS A 188 -31.95 17.25 -0.11
N LYS A 189 -32.22 16.21 -0.93
CA LYS A 189 -31.45 14.96 -0.95
C LYS A 189 -30.06 15.11 -1.55
N TYR A 190 -29.80 16.17 -2.31
CA TYR A 190 -28.50 16.43 -2.93
C TYR A 190 -27.74 17.50 -2.14
N PRO A 191 -26.41 17.35 -1.96
CA PRO A 191 -25.65 18.29 -1.16
C PRO A 191 -25.65 19.71 -1.75
N LEU A 192 -25.47 20.69 -0.86
CA LEU A 192 -25.31 22.11 -1.18
C LEU A 192 -24.08 22.63 -0.47
N CYS A 193 -23.11 23.08 -1.25
CA CYS A 193 -21.84 23.61 -0.80
C CYS A 193 -21.79 25.11 -1.01
N VAL A 194 -21.22 25.84 -0.05
CA VAL A 194 -21.16 27.30 -0.11
C VAL A 194 -19.75 27.79 0.14
N HIS A 195 -19.27 28.68 -0.72
CA HIS A 195 -18.16 29.56 -0.40
C HIS A 195 -18.75 30.71 0.41
N ALA A 196 -18.48 30.73 1.71
CA ALA A 196 -18.99 31.70 2.66
C ALA A 196 -17.87 32.13 3.62
N GLU A 197 -17.59 33.43 3.69
CA GLU A 197 -16.56 34.03 4.53
C GLU A 197 -17.17 34.96 5.59
N GLY A 198 -16.63 34.90 6.81
CA GLY A 198 -17.02 35.73 7.95
C GLY A 198 -18.53 35.76 8.23
N GLN A 199 -19.13 36.96 8.22
CA GLN A 199 -20.57 37.14 8.47
C GLN A 199 -21.47 36.38 7.48
N THR A 200 -20.96 36.07 6.29
CA THR A 200 -21.68 35.29 5.26
C THR A 200 -21.96 33.88 5.73
N THR A 201 -21.04 33.30 6.51
CA THR A 201 -21.21 31.99 7.16
C THR A 201 -22.39 32.01 8.12
N ALA A 202 -22.53 33.07 8.93
CA ALA A 202 -23.70 33.22 9.81
C ALA A 202 -25.02 33.32 9.02
N ALA A 203 -25.03 34.16 7.98
CA ALA A 203 -26.21 34.40 7.14
C ALA A 203 -26.68 33.11 6.45
N VAL A 204 -25.76 32.33 5.89
CA VAL A 204 -26.11 31.10 5.18
C VAL A 204 -26.52 29.97 6.13
N LEU A 205 -25.97 29.91 7.35
CA LEU A 205 -26.42 28.98 8.39
C LEU A 205 -27.85 29.30 8.87
N LEU A 206 -28.19 30.59 8.99
CA LEU A 206 -29.56 31.00 9.28
C LEU A 206 -30.52 30.55 8.17
N LEU A 207 -30.17 30.74 6.91
CA LEU A 207 -30.97 30.22 5.79
C LEU A 207 -31.11 28.69 5.83
N ALA A 208 -30.02 27.96 6.10
CA ALA A 208 -30.07 26.50 6.21
C ALA A 208 -31.02 26.04 7.32
N SER A 209 -31.02 26.74 8.45
CA SER A 209 -31.94 26.52 9.56
C SER A 209 -33.40 26.79 9.17
N LEU A 210 -33.68 27.97 8.60
CA LEU A 210 -35.03 28.38 8.16
C LEU A 210 -35.61 27.41 7.12
N HIS A 211 -34.78 26.87 6.23
CA HIS A 211 -35.20 25.90 5.23
C HIS A 211 -35.10 24.44 5.70
N SER A 212 -34.64 24.18 6.94
CA SER A 212 -34.44 22.84 7.51
C SER A 212 -33.73 21.90 6.51
N ARG A 213 -32.53 22.29 6.09
CA ARG A 213 -31.74 21.51 5.12
C ARG A 213 -30.26 21.42 5.52
N PRO A 214 -29.60 20.31 5.15
CA PRO A 214 -28.16 20.21 5.32
C PRO A 214 -27.39 21.22 4.44
N ILE A 215 -26.25 21.68 4.95
CA ILE A 215 -25.32 22.55 4.22
C ILE A 215 -23.87 22.16 4.50
N HIS A 216 -23.00 22.36 3.51
CA HIS A 216 -21.56 22.18 3.63
C HIS A 216 -20.84 23.52 3.40
N VAL A 217 -20.11 24.01 4.40
CA VAL A 217 -19.34 25.26 4.32
C VAL A 217 -17.93 24.94 3.81
N CYS A 218 -17.57 25.48 2.65
CA CYS A 218 -16.26 25.26 2.04
C CYS A 218 -15.15 26.03 2.78
N HIS A 219 -13.92 25.48 2.71
CA HIS A 219 -12.64 26.12 3.06
C HIS A 219 -12.70 27.10 4.24
N VAL A 220 -13.15 26.63 5.41
CA VAL A 220 -13.20 27.44 6.64
C VAL A 220 -11.78 27.87 7.02
N ALA A 221 -11.58 29.17 7.23
CA ALA A 221 -10.24 29.76 7.34
C ALA A 221 -10.03 30.58 8.61
N ARG A 222 -11.11 31.01 9.27
CA ARG A 222 -11.05 31.95 10.40
C ARG A 222 -11.61 31.40 11.70
N LYS A 223 -11.14 31.95 12.82
CA LYS A 223 -11.66 31.70 14.16
C LYS A 223 -13.16 31.92 14.25
N GLU A 224 -13.66 33.04 13.74
CA GLU A 224 -15.10 33.37 13.81
C GLU A 224 -15.97 32.36 13.05
N GLU A 225 -15.47 31.83 11.94
CA GLU A 225 -16.18 30.87 11.08
C GLU A 225 -16.28 29.49 11.75
N ILE A 226 -15.16 28.97 12.28
CA ILE A 226 -15.18 27.65 12.93
C ILE A 226 -15.96 27.69 14.26
N GLN A 227 -15.92 28.81 14.99
CA GLN A 227 -16.68 28.98 16.23
C GLN A 227 -18.19 29.00 15.98
N ILE A 228 -18.66 29.71 14.94
CA ILE A 228 -20.09 29.72 14.62
C ILE A 228 -20.57 28.36 14.08
N ILE A 229 -19.73 27.64 13.33
CA ILE A 229 -20.04 26.29 12.86
C ILE A 229 -20.12 25.32 14.04
N ARG A 230 -19.18 25.38 14.99
CA ARG A 230 -19.23 24.62 16.25
C ARG A 230 -20.56 24.87 16.96
N ALA A 231 -20.89 26.14 17.20
CA ALA A 231 -22.13 26.52 17.88
C ALA A 231 -23.37 25.99 17.11
N ALA A 232 -23.39 26.09 15.78
CA ALA A 232 -24.47 25.54 14.98
C ALA A 232 -24.61 24.02 15.12
N LYS A 233 -23.50 23.26 15.11
CA LYS A 233 -23.51 21.81 15.35
C LYS A 233 -24.02 21.45 16.74
N GLU A 234 -23.57 22.17 17.77
CA GLU A 234 -24.02 21.97 19.17
C GLU A 234 -25.52 22.22 19.33
N HIS A 235 -26.10 23.13 18.55
CA HIS A 235 -27.54 23.39 18.50
C HIS A 235 -28.30 22.46 17.54
N GLY A 236 -27.64 21.42 17.00
CA GLY A 236 -28.28 20.40 16.16
C GLY A 236 -28.56 20.81 14.71
N LEU A 237 -27.97 21.92 14.23
CA LEU A 237 -28.07 22.26 12.81
C LEU A 237 -27.27 21.25 11.99
N ALA A 238 -27.84 20.81 10.87
CA ALA A 238 -27.19 19.91 9.92
C ALA A 238 -26.14 20.64 9.07
N VAL A 239 -25.08 21.14 9.71
CA VAL A 239 -23.94 21.78 9.05
C VAL A 239 -22.74 20.84 9.04
N THR A 240 -22.03 20.83 7.92
CA THR A 240 -20.67 20.28 7.83
C THR A 240 -19.72 21.31 7.25
N CYS A 241 -18.42 21.13 7.43
CA CYS A 241 -17.41 22.01 6.85
C CYS A 241 -16.14 21.26 6.43
N GLU A 242 -15.38 21.91 5.56
CA GLU A 242 -14.03 21.49 5.19
C GLU A 242 -13.01 22.59 5.50
N VAL A 243 -11.75 22.20 5.72
CA VAL A 243 -10.62 23.12 5.90
C VAL A 243 -9.49 22.74 4.95
N CYS A 244 -8.86 23.75 4.36
CA CYS A 244 -7.76 23.54 3.43
C CYS A 244 -6.40 23.46 4.14
N PRO A 245 -5.44 22.68 3.62
CA PRO A 245 -4.11 22.59 4.20
C PRO A 245 -3.41 23.94 4.36
N HIS A 246 -3.58 24.86 3.41
CA HIS A 246 -2.96 26.18 3.50
C HIS A 246 -3.46 27.01 4.70
N HIS A 247 -4.69 26.80 5.19
CA HIS A 247 -5.17 27.48 6.41
C HIS A 247 -4.70 26.79 7.71
N LEU A 248 -4.27 25.53 7.64
CA LEU A 248 -3.69 24.80 8.78
C LEU A 248 -2.17 24.98 8.89
N PHE A 249 -1.48 25.14 7.76
CA PHE A 249 -0.02 25.10 7.70
C PHE A 249 0.61 26.43 7.31
N LEU A 250 -0.15 27.41 6.80
CA LEU A 250 0.31 28.76 6.50
C LEU A 250 -0.55 29.80 7.21
N CYS A 251 0.02 30.97 7.44
CA CYS A 251 -0.66 32.13 7.99
C CYS A 251 -0.09 33.42 7.38
N GLN A 252 -0.55 34.59 7.84
CA GLN A 252 -0.04 35.88 7.35
C GLN A 252 1.48 36.05 7.50
N ASP A 253 2.09 35.42 8.50
CA ASP A 253 3.55 35.45 8.73
C ASP A 253 4.34 34.82 7.56
N ASP A 254 3.70 33.98 6.73
CA ASP A 254 4.31 33.35 5.57
C ASP A 254 4.33 34.24 4.32
N LEU A 255 3.59 35.35 4.31
CA LEU A 255 3.44 36.20 3.12
C LEU A 255 4.76 36.85 2.68
N ASP A 256 5.67 37.14 3.60
CA ASP A 256 7.00 37.67 3.27
C ASP A 256 7.83 36.63 2.50
N ARG A 257 7.70 35.35 2.84
CA ARG A 257 8.36 34.23 2.14
C ARG A 257 7.72 33.90 0.80
N ILE A 258 6.38 33.86 0.77
CA ILE A 258 5.62 33.48 -0.43
C ILE A 258 5.59 34.64 -1.45
N GLY A 259 5.58 35.88 -0.96
CA GLY A 259 5.33 37.11 -1.69
C GLY A 259 3.84 37.46 -1.72
N TYR A 260 3.49 38.71 -1.42
CA TYR A 260 2.10 39.20 -1.29
C TYR A 260 1.20 38.95 -2.51
N GLY A 261 1.76 38.97 -3.73
CA GLY A 261 1.02 38.65 -4.95
C GLY A 261 0.74 37.15 -5.09
N ARG A 262 1.76 36.32 -4.90
CA ARG A 262 1.61 34.86 -4.94
C ARG A 262 0.73 34.38 -3.79
N GLY A 263 0.82 35.01 -2.63
CA GLY A 263 0.03 34.73 -1.43
C GLY A 263 -1.45 35.07 -1.52
N GLN A 264 -1.94 35.67 -2.63
CA GLN A 264 -3.37 35.87 -2.82
C GLN A 264 -4.11 34.52 -2.85
N VAL A 265 -5.10 34.35 -1.99
CA VAL A 265 -5.99 33.18 -1.89
C VAL A 265 -7.32 33.63 -1.29
N SER A 266 -8.41 32.93 -1.57
CA SER A 266 -9.74 33.22 -1.03
C SER A 266 -10.34 31.91 -0.49
N PRO A 267 -10.54 31.79 0.83
CA PRO A 267 -10.33 32.83 1.84
C PRO A 267 -8.85 33.21 2.05
N PRO A 268 -8.52 34.50 2.27
CA PRO A 268 -7.16 34.94 2.58
C PRO A 268 -6.53 34.18 3.74
N LEU A 269 -5.19 34.08 3.74
CA LEU A 269 -4.46 33.49 4.86
C LEU A 269 -4.82 34.23 6.16
N GLY A 270 -5.23 33.45 7.16
CA GLY A 270 -5.59 33.95 8.48
C GLY A 270 -4.38 34.36 9.31
N THR A 271 -4.65 34.97 10.46
CA THR A 271 -3.63 35.21 11.47
C THR A 271 -3.14 33.90 12.07
N LYS A 272 -2.05 33.94 12.83
CA LYS A 272 -1.60 32.78 13.62
C LYS A 272 -2.64 32.31 14.64
N GLU A 273 -3.46 33.23 15.16
CA GLU A 273 -4.59 32.89 16.05
C GLU A 273 -5.68 32.12 15.31
N ASP A 274 -6.01 32.52 14.08
CA ASP A 274 -6.95 31.79 13.23
C ASP A 274 -6.46 30.37 12.98
N GLN A 275 -5.21 30.22 12.55
CA GLN A 275 -4.57 28.92 12.30
C GLN A 275 -4.61 28.04 13.55
N GLN A 276 -4.20 28.57 14.71
CA GLN A 276 -4.23 27.82 15.96
C GLN A 276 -5.66 27.41 16.35
N THR A 277 -6.64 28.31 16.16
CA THR A 277 -8.04 28.00 16.45
C THR A 277 -8.54 26.83 15.59
N LEU A 278 -8.18 26.78 14.30
CA LEU A 278 -8.53 25.65 13.44
C LEU A 278 -7.96 24.32 13.96
N TRP A 279 -6.69 24.33 14.41
CA TRP A 279 -6.07 23.16 15.04
C TRP A 279 -6.77 22.75 16.34
N ASP A 280 -7.12 23.71 17.19
CA ASP A 280 -7.84 23.48 18.46
C ASP A 280 -9.29 22.97 18.24
N ASN A 281 -9.79 23.03 17.01
CA ASN A 281 -11.15 22.67 16.59
C ASN A 281 -11.15 21.53 15.56
N ILE A 282 -10.10 20.71 15.51
CA ILE A 282 -9.95 19.64 14.52
C ILE A 282 -11.10 18.61 14.55
N ASP A 283 -11.73 18.44 15.71
CA ASP A 283 -12.91 17.61 15.94
C ASP A 283 -14.18 18.16 15.25
N ILE A 284 -14.26 19.48 15.08
CA ILE A 284 -15.36 20.17 14.40
C ILE A 284 -15.24 20.06 12.88
N ILE A 285 -14.02 19.92 12.35
CA ILE A 285 -13.76 19.86 10.91
C ILE A 285 -14.17 18.48 10.35
N ASP A 286 -15.12 18.44 9.41
CA ASP A 286 -15.59 17.17 8.84
C ASP A 286 -14.67 16.65 7.74
N CYS A 287 -14.15 17.55 6.90
CA CYS A 287 -13.32 17.19 5.75
C CYS A 287 -12.03 18.02 5.67
N PHE A 288 -10.99 17.41 5.12
CA PHE A 288 -9.92 18.17 4.48
C PHE A 288 -10.21 18.18 2.98
N ALA A 289 -9.98 19.31 2.34
CA ALA A 289 -10.07 19.46 0.89
C ALA A 289 -8.99 20.43 0.44
N THR A 290 -8.39 20.24 -0.73
CA THR A 290 -7.23 21.07 -1.08
C THR A 290 -7.61 22.50 -1.42
N ASP A 291 -8.83 22.70 -1.94
CA ASP A 291 -9.16 23.86 -2.75
C ASP A 291 -8.06 24.10 -3.79
N HIS A 292 -7.63 23.01 -4.46
CA HIS A 292 -6.56 23.07 -5.44
C HIS A 292 -7.01 23.99 -6.57
N ALA A 293 -6.44 25.20 -6.56
CA ALA A 293 -6.78 26.33 -7.41
C ALA A 293 -5.53 26.76 -8.20
N PRO A 294 -5.12 25.96 -9.20
CA PRO A 294 -3.89 26.16 -9.93
C PRO A 294 -3.98 27.42 -10.79
N HIS A 295 -2.91 28.19 -10.76
CA HIS A 295 -2.63 29.36 -11.57
C HIS A 295 -1.16 29.32 -11.92
N THR A 296 -0.80 29.77 -13.12
CA THR A 296 0.61 29.78 -13.52
C THR A 296 1.39 30.77 -12.65
N VAL A 297 2.68 30.52 -12.49
CA VAL A 297 3.57 31.44 -11.75
C VAL A 297 3.50 32.86 -12.30
N GLN A 298 3.38 33.00 -13.62
CA GLN A 298 3.30 34.29 -14.30
C GLN A 298 2.03 35.06 -13.90
N GLU A 299 0.88 34.38 -13.84
CA GLU A 299 -0.38 35.01 -13.40
C GLU A 299 -0.30 35.45 -11.94
N LYS A 300 0.26 34.61 -11.07
CA LYS A 300 0.45 34.88 -9.64
C LYS A 300 1.47 35.98 -9.34
N SER A 301 2.31 36.32 -10.31
CA SER A 301 3.27 37.42 -10.26
C SER A 301 2.84 38.64 -11.09
N SER A 302 1.62 38.66 -11.62
CA SER A 302 1.08 39.80 -12.37
C SER A 302 0.63 40.95 -11.46
N GLU A 303 0.26 42.10 -12.05
CA GLU A 303 -0.27 43.26 -11.31
C GLU A 303 -1.58 42.96 -10.57
N LYS A 304 -2.39 42.03 -11.09
CA LYS A 304 -3.67 41.59 -10.51
C LYS A 304 -3.65 40.06 -10.33
N PRO A 305 -2.89 39.57 -9.36
CA PRO A 305 -2.69 38.14 -9.21
C PRO A 305 -3.99 37.44 -8.78
N PRO A 306 -4.41 36.37 -9.47
CA PRO A 306 -5.62 35.64 -9.12
C PRO A 306 -5.41 34.86 -7.81
N PRO A 307 -6.44 34.71 -6.97
CA PRO A 307 -6.38 33.95 -5.73
C PRO A 307 -6.39 32.46 -6.02
N GLY A 308 -5.64 31.71 -5.22
CA GLY A 308 -5.64 30.26 -5.28
C GLY A 308 -4.24 29.67 -5.18
N PHE A 309 -4.19 28.47 -4.61
CA PHE A 309 -2.97 27.68 -4.46
C PHE A 309 -3.15 26.28 -5.06
N PRO A 310 -2.13 25.72 -5.72
CA PRO A 310 -2.09 24.30 -5.99
C PRO A 310 -1.82 23.52 -4.69
N GLY A 311 -2.63 22.49 -4.38
CA GLY A 311 -2.50 21.71 -3.13
C GLY A 311 -2.55 20.18 -3.21
N LEU A 312 -2.96 19.56 -4.34
CA LEU A 312 -3.16 18.12 -4.46
C LEU A 312 -1.92 17.29 -4.06
N GLU A 313 -0.75 17.65 -4.56
CA GLU A 313 0.49 16.90 -4.34
C GLU A 313 1.12 17.15 -2.96
N THR A 314 0.68 18.18 -2.21
CA THR A 314 1.27 18.56 -0.92
C THR A 314 0.38 18.28 0.28
N MET A 315 -0.94 18.14 0.10
CA MET A 315 -1.88 17.94 1.21
C MET A 315 -1.52 16.75 2.10
N LEU A 316 -1.38 15.56 1.53
CA LEU A 316 -1.13 14.36 2.31
C LEU A 316 0.24 14.39 3.01
N PRO A 317 1.36 14.76 2.35
CA PRO A 317 2.66 14.94 3.04
C PRO A 317 2.60 15.91 4.23
N LEU A 318 1.89 17.04 4.12
CA LEU A 318 1.71 17.99 5.22
C LEU A 318 0.92 17.35 6.38
N LEU A 319 -0.18 16.66 6.08
CA LEU A 319 -1.00 15.98 7.08
C LEU A 319 -0.25 14.83 7.77
N LEU A 320 0.53 14.04 7.02
CA LEU A 320 1.37 12.98 7.59
C LEU A 320 2.47 13.54 8.51
N THR A 321 3.00 14.71 8.18
CA THR A 321 3.93 15.43 9.06
C THR A 321 3.24 15.82 10.37
N ALA A 322 2.01 16.33 10.31
CA ALA A 322 1.21 16.63 11.51
C ALA A 322 0.88 15.36 12.32
N VAL A 323 0.72 14.20 11.68
CA VAL A 323 0.59 12.91 12.39
C VAL A 323 1.88 12.57 13.13
N HIS A 324 3.04 12.74 12.49
CA HIS A 324 4.33 12.52 13.13
C HIS A 324 4.57 13.45 14.33
N GLU A 325 4.14 14.71 14.22
CA GLU A 325 4.19 15.71 15.29
C GLU A 325 3.15 15.49 16.40
N GLY A 326 2.28 14.48 16.27
CA GLY A 326 1.23 14.17 17.26
C GLY A 326 0.05 15.14 17.27
N LYS A 327 -0.09 15.99 16.24
CA LYS A 327 -1.24 16.89 16.06
C LYS A 327 -2.46 16.20 15.44
N LEU A 328 -2.22 15.12 14.69
CA LEU A 328 -3.25 14.29 14.06
C LEU A 328 -2.97 12.81 14.32
N THR A 329 -3.99 11.99 14.14
CA THR A 329 -3.86 10.55 13.97
C THR A 329 -4.09 10.14 12.52
N ILE A 330 -3.68 8.91 12.16
CA ILE A 330 -4.04 8.33 10.86
C ILE A 330 -5.55 8.19 10.71
N GLU A 331 -6.28 7.93 11.80
CA GLU A 331 -7.74 7.85 11.77
C GLU A 331 -8.38 9.21 11.46
N ASP A 332 -7.81 10.33 11.94
CA ASP A 332 -8.30 11.67 11.56
C ASP A 332 -8.18 11.91 10.05
N ILE A 333 -7.08 11.46 9.44
CA ILE A 333 -6.88 11.50 7.98
C ILE A 333 -7.94 10.64 7.29
N ILE A 334 -8.15 9.40 7.73
CA ILE A 334 -9.15 8.50 7.12
C ILE A 334 -10.57 9.06 7.29
N ASP A 335 -10.91 9.64 8.43
CA ASP A 335 -12.22 10.24 8.65
C ASP A 335 -12.43 11.43 7.73
N LYS A 336 -11.47 12.36 7.68
CA LYS A 336 -11.63 13.64 6.98
C LYS A 336 -11.37 13.57 5.47
N LEU A 337 -10.62 12.58 4.98
CA LEU A 337 -10.34 12.38 3.55
C LEU A 337 -10.97 11.11 2.96
N TYR A 338 -11.76 10.35 3.73
CA TYR A 338 -12.46 9.18 3.20
C TYR A 338 -13.85 8.97 3.79
N ARG A 339 -14.00 8.71 5.10
CA ARG A 339 -15.30 8.32 5.67
C ARG A 339 -16.33 9.46 5.64
N ASN A 340 -15.95 10.67 6.06
CA ASN A 340 -16.84 11.83 6.05
C ASN A 340 -17.18 12.29 4.63
N PRO A 341 -16.22 12.47 3.68
CA PRO A 341 -16.56 12.73 2.29
C PRO A 341 -17.57 11.74 1.72
N LYS A 342 -17.39 10.43 1.97
CA LYS A 342 -18.33 9.41 1.49
C LYS A 342 -19.72 9.57 2.06
N ARG A 343 -19.82 9.83 3.37
CA ARG A 343 -21.10 10.02 4.06
C ARG A 343 -21.81 11.30 3.60
N ILE A 344 -21.09 12.42 3.50
CA ILE A 344 -21.65 13.74 3.18
C ILE A 344 -22.13 13.78 1.73
N PHE A 345 -21.35 13.23 0.80
CA PHE A 345 -21.62 13.33 -0.64
C PHE A 345 -22.19 12.05 -1.26
N ASN A 346 -22.44 11.01 -0.44
CA ASN A 346 -22.99 9.72 -0.84
C ASN A 346 -22.17 9.06 -1.98
N ILE A 347 -20.87 8.95 -1.75
CA ILE A 347 -19.87 8.44 -2.72
C ILE A 347 -19.82 6.91 -2.64
N PRO A 348 -19.86 6.20 -3.79
CA PRO A 348 -19.77 4.74 -3.82
C PRO A 348 -18.38 4.20 -3.41
N ASP A 349 -18.29 2.91 -3.13
CA ASP A 349 -17.00 2.22 -2.94
C ASP A 349 -16.23 2.09 -4.25
N GLN A 350 -14.94 2.46 -4.23
CA GLN A 350 -14.00 2.10 -5.28
C GLN A 350 -13.39 0.73 -4.96
N ARG A 351 -13.86 -0.32 -5.64
CA ARG A 351 -13.38 -1.70 -5.43
C ARG A 351 -11.88 -1.79 -5.74
N ASN A 352 -11.14 -2.58 -4.97
CA ASN A 352 -9.71 -2.83 -5.20
C ASN A 352 -8.87 -1.55 -5.31
N THR A 353 -9.25 -0.49 -4.58
CA THR A 353 -8.54 0.79 -4.55
C THR A 353 -7.94 1.04 -3.18
N TYR A 354 -6.68 1.46 -3.15
CA TYR A 354 -5.96 1.80 -1.94
C TYR A 354 -4.70 2.59 -2.26
N ILE A 355 -4.14 3.25 -1.25
CA ILE A 355 -2.82 3.87 -1.33
C ILE A 355 -1.87 3.23 -0.33
N GLU A 356 -0.59 3.23 -0.64
CA GLU A 356 0.48 2.88 0.27
C GLU A 356 1.35 4.10 0.49
N ILE A 357 1.57 4.42 1.75
CA ILE A 357 2.37 5.56 2.18
C ILE A 357 3.59 5.08 2.95
N ASP A 358 4.68 5.78 2.76
CA ASP A 358 5.90 5.63 3.54
C ASP A 358 5.89 6.68 4.66
N MET A 359 5.81 6.25 5.91
CA MET A 359 5.74 7.15 7.08
C MET A 359 7.10 7.72 7.50
N ASP A 360 8.20 7.18 6.98
CA ASP A 360 9.55 7.51 7.43
C ASP A 360 10.34 8.33 6.40
N ASP A 361 9.76 8.58 5.23
CA ASP A 361 10.39 9.38 4.18
C ASP A 361 10.40 10.87 4.55
N GLU A 362 11.58 11.42 4.80
CA GLU A 362 11.80 12.84 5.09
C GLU A 362 12.33 13.57 3.85
N TRP A 363 11.67 14.66 3.47
CA TRP A 363 12.03 15.45 2.29
C TRP A 363 11.60 16.91 2.44
N ILE A 364 12.04 17.74 1.48
CA ILE A 364 11.73 19.17 1.44
C ILE A 364 10.84 19.42 0.23
N ILE A 365 9.71 20.11 0.44
CA ILE A 365 8.82 20.48 -0.66
C ILE A 365 9.60 21.39 -1.65
N PRO A 366 9.73 20.98 -2.93
CA PRO A 366 10.47 21.74 -3.95
C PRO A 366 9.72 23.01 -4.35
N GLU A 367 10.34 23.83 -5.21
CA GLU A 367 9.72 25.06 -5.74
C GLU A 367 8.43 24.79 -6.52
N ALA A 368 8.35 23.63 -7.19
CA ALA A 368 7.20 23.17 -7.94
C ALA A 368 7.06 21.66 -7.81
N MET A 369 5.82 21.20 -7.70
CA MET A 369 5.49 19.77 -7.72
C MET A 369 5.47 19.25 -9.17
N THR A 370 5.38 17.93 -9.34
CA THR A 370 5.69 17.27 -10.62
C THR A 370 4.57 17.41 -11.65
N TYR A 371 3.31 17.34 -11.23
CA TYR A 371 2.19 17.15 -12.16
C TYR A 371 1.33 18.38 -12.39
N SER A 372 1.11 19.19 -11.35
CA SER A 372 0.31 20.41 -11.46
C SER A 372 0.94 21.41 -12.43
N LYS A 373 0.19 21.85 -13.45
CA LYS A 373 0.68 22.82 -14.45
C LYS A 373 0.91 24.22 -13.88
N SER A 374 0.49 24.48 -12.64
CA SER A 374 0.82 25.71 -11.91
C SER A 374 2.32 26.00 -11.95
N ASN A 375 3.17 24.96 -11.89
CA ASN A 375 4.63 25.05 -11.80
C ASN A 375 5.14 25.89 -10.60
N TRP A 376 4.40 25.87 -9.49
CA TRP A 376 4.86 26.40 -8.20
C TRP A 376 4.05 25.83 -7.04
N THR A 377 4.50 26.05 -5.80
CA THR A 377 3.74 25.76 -4.57
C THR A 377 4.04 26.77 -3.46
N PRO A 378 3.04 27.21 -2.65
CA PRO A 378 3.29 28.11 -1.51
C PRO A 378 4.04 27.41 -0.36
N PHE A 379 4.09 26.08 -0.37
CA PHE A 379 4.73 25.26 0.67
C PHE A 379 6.22 25.01 0.40
N THR A 380 6.80 25.63 -0.63
CA THR A 380 8.22 25.52 -0.98
C THR A 380 9.12 25.72 0.24
N GLY A 381 10.08 24.81 0.43
CA GLY A 381 11.07 24.85 1.49
C GLY A 381 10.63 24.25 2.83
N MET A 382 9.36 23.87 2.97
CA MET A 382 8.89 23.18 4.17
C MET A 382 9.43 21.75 4.22
N LYS A 383 9.95 21.35 5.38
CA LYS A 383 10.34 19.95 5.66
C LYS A 383 9.08 19.15 5.98
N VAL A 384 8.94 18.01 5.33
CA VAL A 384 7.82 17.09 5.54
C VAL A 384 8.33 15.68 5.80
N ARG A 385 7.53 14.91 6.52
CA ARG A 385 7.76 13.49 6.79
C ARG A 385 6.52 12.69 6.43
N GLY A 386 6.68 11.76 5.51
CA GLY A 386 5.60 11.03 4.89
C GLY A 386 5.55 11.27 3.38
N SER A 387 5.42 10.22 2.59
CA SER A 387 5.22 10.31 1.14
C SER A 387 4.30 9.23 0.61
N VAL A 388 3.69 9.50 -0.55
CA VAL A 388 2.91 8.50 -1.29
C VAL A 388 3.89 7.60 -2.01
N HIS A 389 3.83 6.30 -1.72
CA HIS A 389 4.68 5.32 -2.39
C HIS A 389 3.98 4.70 -3.59
N ARG A 390 2.71 4.31 -3.43
CA ARG A 390 1.92 3.63 -4.45
C ARG A 390 0.45 4.00 -4.35
N VAL A 391 -0.22 4.11 -5.51
CA VAL A 391 -1.67 4.16 -5.61
C VAL A 391 -2.15 3.02 -6.51
N VAL A 392 -3.09 2.24 -6.02
CA VAL A 392 -3.83 1.25 -6.81
C VAL A 392 -5.25 1.75 -6.97
N LEU A 393 -5.71 1.89 -8.22
CA LEU A 393 -7.05 2.34 -8.57
C LEU A 393 -7.76 1.25 -9.34
N ARG A 394 -8.83 0.70 -8.76
CA ARG A 394 -9.67 -0.34 -9.38
C ARG A 394 -8.88 -1.58 -9.83
N GLY A 395 -7.84 -1.94 -9.06
CA GLY A 395 -6.96 -3.09 -9.34
C GLY A 395 -5.72 -2.76 -10.18
N GLU A 396 -5.64 -1.58 -10.80
CA GLU A 396 -4.49 -1.16 -11.61
C GLU A 396 -3.54 -0.27 -10.81
N ILE A 397 -2.23 -0.43 -11.01
CA ILE A 397 -1.23 0.45 -10.40
C ILE A 397 -1.31 1.80 -11.12
N ALA A 398 -1.84 2.82 -10.43
CA ALA A 398 -2.07 4.14 -10.98
C ALA A 398 -0.87 5.07 -10.81
N TYR A 399 -0.16 4.94 -9.70
CA TYR A 399 1.04 5.71 -9.36
C TYR A 399 2.02 4.86 -8.58
N ILE A 400 3.31 4.99 -8.87
CA ILE A 400 4.40 4.40 -8.08
C ILE A 400 5.66 5.24 -8.21
N GLU A 401 6.33 5.51 -7.09
CA GLU A 401 7.67 6.12 -7.04
C GLU A 401 7.85 7.36 -7.95
N GLY A 402 6.89 8.31 -7.87
CA GLY A 402 6.95 9.55 -8.64
C GLY A 402 6.35 9.49 -10.03
N GLN A 403 5.91 8.32 -10.51
CA GLN A 403 5.37 8.13 -11.86
C GLN A 403 3.89 7.74 -11.86
N VAL A 404 3.06 8.47 -12.61
CA VAL A 404 1.69 8.07 -12.93
C VAL A 404 1.71 7.13 -14.14
N LEU A 405 1.10 5.96 -13.99
CA LEU A 405 1.16 4.86 -14.98
C LEU A 405 -0.14 4.67 -15.78
N ILE A 406 -1.26 5.20 -15.30
CA ILE A 406 -2.55 5.11 -16.00
C ILE A 406 -2.74 6.29 -16.96
N ASN A 407 -3.28 5.99 -18.13
CA ASN A 407 -3.52 6.97 -19.19
C ASN A 407 -4.72 7.89 -18.89
N PRO A 408 -4.78 9.09 -19.48
CA PRO A 408 -5.98 9.91 -19.49
C PRO A 408 -7.20 9.11 -20.00
N GLY A 409 -8.36 9.35 -19.40
CA GLY A 409 -9.61 8.65 -19.69
C GLY A 409 -9.81 7.32 -18.96
N PHE A 410 -8.89 6.95 -18.06
CA PHE A 410 -9.08 5.79 -17.19
C PHE A 410 -10.16 6.06 -16.12
N GLY A 411 -10.19 7.27 -15.58
CA GLY A 411 -11.07 7.72 -14.50
C GLY A 411 -12.56 7.68 -14.88
N GLN A 412 -13.41 7.39 -13.90
CA GLN A 412 -14.86 7.24 -14.10
C GLN A 412 -15.67 8.28 -13.31
N ASP A 413 -16.80 8.72 -13.88
CA ASP A 413 -17.80 9.52 -13.17
C ASP A 413 -18.51 8.66 -12.12
N ILE A 414 -18.31 8.97 -10.84
CA ILE A 414 -18.89 8.20 -9.73
C ILE A 414 -20.41 8.29 -9.66
N ARG A 415 -21.04 9.32 -10.27
CA ARG A 415 -22.51 9.47 -10.32
C ARG A 415 -23.13 8.52 -11.34
N ASP A 416 -22.46 8.27 -12.46
CA ASP A 416 -22.92 7.30 -13.46
C ASP A 416 -22.85 5.86 -12.92
N ILE A 417 -21.78 5.53 -12.19
CA ILE A 417 -21.64 4.21 -11.54
C ILE A 417 -22.82 3.96 -10.60
N GLN A 418 -23.19 4.95 -9.78
CA GLN A 418 -24.28 4.86 -8.81
C GLN A 418 -25.65 4.75 -9.48
N TYR A 419 -25.86 5.41 -10.63
CA TYR A 419 -27.09 5.29 -11.40
C TYR A 419 -27.21 3.89 -12.03
N ASN A 420 -26.14 3.39 -12.65
CA ASN A 420 -26.10 2.09 -13.33
C ASN A 420 -26.22 0.91 -12.35
N THR A 421 -25.69 1.01 -11.13
CA THR A 421 -25.89 -0.03 -10.11
C THR A 421 -27.34 -0.10 -9.61
N LYS A 422 -28.06 1.03 -9.55
CA LYS A 422 -29.48 1.06 -9.14
C LYS A 422 -30.43 0.55 -10.23
N THR A 423 -30.11 0.78 -11.51
CA THR A 423 -30.91 0.24 -12.61
C THR A 423 -30.63 -1.26 -12.83
N SER A 424 -29.37 -1.69 -12.71
CA SER A 424 -28.99 -3.10 -12.87
C SER A 424 -29.48 -4.00 -11.71
N SER A 425 -29.65 -3.47 -10.49
CA SER A 425 -30.18 -4.23 -9.35
C SER A 425 -31.66 -4.61 -9.46
N THR A 426 -32.39 -4.07 -10.45
CA THR A 426 -33.77 -4.50 -10.77
C THR A 426 -33.83 -5.68 -11.77
N LEU A 427 -32.69 -6.13 -12.30
CA LEU A 427 -32.60 -7.18 -13.32
C LEU A 427 -31.49 -8.20 -12.99
N HIS A 428 -31.62 -8.95 -11.89
CA HIS A 428 -30.80 -10.15 -11.69
C HIS A 428 -31.64 -11.39 -11.39
N ALA A 429 -31.82 -12.21 -12.43
CA ALA A 429 -32.04 -13.64 -12.31
C ALA A 429 -30.68 -14.34 -11.99
N PRO A 430 -30.70 -15.51 -11.34
CA PRO A 430 -29.49 -16.13 -10.81
C PRO A 430 -28.66 -16.81 -11.92
N ILE A 431 -27.35 -16.53 -11.94
CA ILE A 431 -26.38 -17.19 -12.82
C ILE A 431 -25.88 -18.46 -12.13
N THR A 432 -26.17 -19.60 -12.73
CA THR A 432 -25.65 -20.93 -12.38
C THR A 432 -24.19 -21.11 -12.81
N SER A 433 -23.46 -21.83 -11.96
CA SER A 433 -22.11 -22.35 -12.13
C SER A 433 -21.86 -23.06 -13.47
N VAL A 434 -20.69 -22.83 -14.08
CA VAL A 434 -20.12 -23.70 -15.14
C VAL A 434 -18.64 -23.99 -14.86
N GLN A 435 -18.26 -25.21 -15.23
CA GLN A 435 -17.13 -26.04 -14.81
C GLN A 435 -15.77 -25.66 -15.40
N LEU A 436 -14.72 -25.89 -14.62
CA LEU A 436 -13.37 -26.18 -15.11
C LEU A 436 -13.30 -27.61 -15.67
N ALA A 437 -12.88 -27.77 -16.92
CA ALA A 437 -12.24 -28.97 -17.45
C ALA A 437 -11.43 -28.63 -18.71
N ASP A 438 -10.38 -29.42 -18.94
CA ASP A 438 -9.44 -29.44 -20.08
C ASP A 438 -8.33 -28.36 -20.00
N ILE A 439 -7.04 -28.67 -19.80
CA ILE A 439 -6.18 -29.51 -20.67
C ILE A 439 -5.01 -30.07 -19.85
N VAL A 440 -4.86 -31.40 -19.80
CA VAL A 440 -3.61 -32.12 -19.47
C VAL A 440 -3.39 -33.16 -20.56
N ASN A 441 -2.25 -33.11 -21.27
CA ASN A 441 -1.37 -34.27 -21.55
C ASN A 441 -0.32 -34.00 -22.65
N LYS A 442 0.96 -34.17 -22.29
CA LYS A 442 1.93 -35.01 -23.01
C LYS A 442 3.20 -35.22 -22.16
N PRO A 443 3.67 -36.46 -21.93
CA PRO A 443 4.90 -36.72 -21.18
C PRO A 443 6.12 -36.78 -22.13
N LEU A 444 7.27 -36.29 -21.67
CA LEU A 444 8.59 -36.60 -22.25
C LEU A 444 9.40 -37.35 -21.20
N SER A 445 9.90 -38.52 -21.60
CA SER A 445 10.54 -39.55 -20.76
C SER A 445 11.91 -39.14 -20.23
N LEU A 446 12.20 -39.56 -19.00
CA LEU A 446 13.35 -39.19 -18.17
C LEU A 446 14.41 -40.32 -18.10
N ASP A 447 14.87 -40.85 -19.25
CA ASP A 447 15.69 -42.09 -19.26
C ASP A 447 17.09 -41.97 -19.88
N SER A 448 17.71 -40.78 -19.93
CA SER A 448 19.01 -40.67 -20.64
C SER A 448 20.04 -39.74 -20.02
N LEU A 449 20.24 -39.71 -18.71
CA LEU A 449 21.38 -38.98 -18.12
C LEU A 449 21.88 -39.62 -16.80
N ILE A 450 22.49 -40.81 -16.91
CA ILE A 450 23.37 -41.33 -15.86
C ILE A 450 24.76 -41.53 -16.47
N SER A 451 25.77 -40.83 -15.94
CA SER A 451 27.12 -41.40 -15.81
C SER A 451 27.82 -40.81 -14.57
N PRO A 452 28.56 -41.62 -13.78
CA PRO A 452 29.07 -41.28 -12.47
C PRO A 452 30.53 -40.77 -12.52
N ASN A 453 30.96 -40.15 -11.41
CA ASN A 453 32.33 -39.76 -11.02
C ASN A 453 32.64 -38.26 -11.11
N TYR A 454 32.63 -37.59 -9.95
CA TYR A 454 33.45 -36.40 -9.73
C TYR A 454 33.76 -36.21 -8.23
N GLU A 455 35.04 -36.28 -7.89
CA GLU A 455 35.59 -35.87 -6.59
C GLU A 455 35.76 -34.34 -6.54
N LYS A 456 35.59 -33.74 -5.36
CA LYS A 456 35.51 -32.28 -5.17
C LYS A 456 36.75 -31.78 -4.41
N PRO A 457 37.55 -30.85 -4.95
CA PRO A 457 38.51 -30.10 -4.15
C PRO A 457 37.86 -28.84 -3.56
N SER A 458 38.13 -28.57 -2.29
CA SER A 458 37.69 -27.41 -1.52
C SER A 458 38.61 -26.21 -1.71
N ILE A 459 38.04 -25.05 -2.08
CA ILE A 459 38.70 -23.74 -2.05
C ILE A 459 37.84 -22.82 -1.16
N HIS A 460 38.44 -22.29 -0.08
CA HIS A 460 37.86 -21.25 0.77
C HIS A 460 38.15 -19.87 0.17
N ILE A 461 37.15 -19.00 0.11
CA ILE A 461 37.27 -17.57 -0.20
C ILE A 461 36.47 -16.82 0.87
N ASP A 462 37.14 -15.95 1.64
CA ASP A 462 36.50 -15.01 2.56
C ASP A 462 35.81 -13.90 1.74
N VAL A 463 34.54 -13.61 2.03
CA VAL A 463 33.75 -12.57 1.35
C VAL A 463 33.55 -11.40 2.32
N HIS A 464 33.95 -10.20 1.89
CA HIS A 464 33.85 -8.95 2.66
C HIS A 464 32.40 -8.44 2.79
N GLU A 465 32.12 -7.71 3.88
CA GLU A 465 30.77 -7.30 4.34
C GLU A 465 30.00 -6.35 3.40
N ASP A 466 30.69 -5.49 2.65
CA ASP A 466 30.06 -4.44 1.83
C ASP A 466 29.38 -4.97 0.55
N GLU A 467 29.90 -6.05 -0.05
CA GLU A 467 29.35 -6.62 -1.30
C GLU A 467 27.94 -7.19 -1.13
N GLN A 468 27.55 -7.60 0.08
CA GLN A 468 26.23 -8.16 0.36
C GLN A 468 25.12 -7.11 0.38
N ILE A 469 25.39 -5.94 0.98
CA ILE A 469 24.43 -4.85 1.07
C ILE A 469 24.16 -4.29 -0.33
N ASP A 470 25.21 -4.07 -1.11
CA ASP A 470 25.09 -3.58 -2.49
C ASP A 470 24.32 -4.55 -3.39
N SER A 471 24.63 -5.85 -3.28
CA SER A 471 23.94 -6.88 -4.07
C SER A 471 22.44 -6.93 -3.77
N VAL A 472 22.05 -6.89 -2.49
CA VAL A 472 20.63 -6.92 -2.12
C VAL A 472 19.94 -5.60 -2.48
N THR A 473 20.61 -4.46 -2.31
CA THR A 473 20.07 -3.15 -2.69
C THR A 473 19.78 -3.07 -4.18
N VAL A 474 20.69 -3.58 -5.02
CA VAL A 474 20.48 -3.67 -6.47
C VAL A 474 19.34 -4.63 -6.81
N MET A 475 19.26 -5.80 -6.18
CA MET A 475 18.15 -6.75 -6.44
C MET A 475 16.79 -6.26 -5.94
N ALA A 476 16.76 -5.50 -4.83
CA ALA A 476 15.56 -4.89 -4.28
C ALA A 476 14.94 -3.88 -5.26
N GLY A 477 15.74 -3.22 -6.09
CA GLY A 477 15.24 -2.33 -7.14
C GLY A 477 14.32 -3.01 -8.16
N TYR A 478 14.34 -4.35 -8.25
CA TYR A 478 13.53 -5.14 -9.18
C TYR A 478 12.43 -5.97 -8.49
N SER A 479 12.15 -5.73 -7.21
CA SER A 479 11.18 -6.54 -6.44
C SER A 479 10.38 -5.72 -5.43
N ASP A 480 9.15 -6.15 -5.14
CA ASP A 480 8.30 -5.52 -4.12
C ASP A 480 8.65 -5.97 -2.70
N VAL A 481 9.20 -7.18 -2.56
CA VAL A 481 9.64 -7.81 -1.31
C VAL A 481 10.88 -8.65 -1.59
N VAL A 482 11.87 -8.60 -0.70
CA VAL A 482 13.08 -9.42 -0.79
C VAL A 482 13.04 -10.51 0.27
N VAL A 483 13.21 -11.76 -0.13
CA VAL A 483 13.31 -12.89 0.82
C VAL A 483 14.79 -13.21 1.02
N LEU A 484 15.32 -12.89 2.20
CA LEU A 484 16.75 -13.07 2.49
C LEU A 484 16.98 -14.34 3.29
N ARG A 485 17.91 -15.17 2.81
CA ARG A 485 18.47 -16.27 3.57
C ARG A 485 19.99 -16.19 3.58
N HIS A 486 20.58 -16.28 4.76
CA HIS A 486 22.02 -16.09 4.94
C HIS A 486 22.61 -17.02 6.01
N SER A 487 23.91 -17.30 5.96
CA SER A 487 24.59 -18.14 6.96
C SER A 487 25.03 -17.36 8.20
N ALA A 488 25.22 -16.04 8.08
CA ALA A 488 25.62 -15.18 9.19
C ALA A 488 24.40 -14.68 9.98
N PRO A 489 24.37 -14.84 11.32
CA PRO A 489 23.35 -14.24 12.18
C PRO A 489 23.23 -12.72 12.02
N GLY A 490 22.00 -12.21 12.07
CA GLY A 490 21.66 -10.79 11.96
C GLY A 490 21.79 -10.22 10.54
N ALA A 491 22.02 -11.04 9.52
CA ALA A 491 22.16 -10.57 8.14
C ALA A 491 20.86 -9.95 7.61
N ALA A 492 19.69 -10.53 7.95
CA ALA A 492 18.40 -9.97 7.57
C ALA A 492 18.18 -8.58 8.19
N ALA A 493 18.54 -8.41 9.46
CA ALA A 493 18.47 -7.14 10.15
C ALA A 493 19.39 -6.07 9.53
N ARG A 494 20.66 -6.41 9.24
CA ARG A 494 21.62 -5.48 8.62
C ARG A 494 21.20 -5.04 7.22
N VAL A 495 20.72 -5.97 6.41
CA VAL A 495 20.19 -5.67 5.07
C VAL A 495 18.94 -4.81 5.16
N ALA A 496 18.03 -5.10 6.10
CA ALA A 496 16.82 -4.33 6.30
C ALA A 496 17.08 -2.86 6.66
N GLN A 497 18.20 -2.54 7.33
CA GLN A 497 18.60 -1.16 7.63
C GLN A 497 18.91 -0.32 6.38
N HIS A 498 19.32 -0.97 5.28
CA HIS A 498 19.78 -0.30 4.06
C HIS A 498 18.84 -0.52 2.86
N CYS A 499 17.98 -1.53 2.93
CA CYS A 499 16.99 -1.83 1.90
C CYS A 499 15.67 -1.09 2.15
N ARG A 500 15.15 -0.41 1.11
CA ARG A 500 13.84 0.26 1.13
C ARG A 500 12.66 -0.69 0.98
N LYS A 501 12.88 -1.87 0.40
CA LYS A 501 11.83 -2.89 0.21
C LYS A 501 11.80 -3.80 1.44
N PRO A 502 10.61 -4.30 1.86
CA PRO A 502 10.51 -5.23 2.97
C PRO A 502 11.40 -6.47 2.77
N ILE A 503 12.15 -6.85 3.81
CA ILE A 503 12.95 -8.07 3.89
C ILE A 503 12.20 -9.14 4.67
N LEU A 504 11.79 -10.23 4.03
CA LEU A 504 11.34 -11.44 4.72
C LEU A 504 12.56 -12.27 5.11
N ASN A 505 12.73 -12.53 6.41
CA ASN A 505 13.81 -13.40 6.88
C ASN A 505 13.42 -14.87 6.62
N ALA A 506 14.19 -15.56 5.78
CA ALA A 506 14.04 -16.98 5.49
C ALA A 506 15.14 -17.82 6.19
N GLY A 507 15.78 -17.24 7.20
CA GLY A 507 16.85 -17.82 8.00
C GLY A 507 18.17 -17.08 7.84
N ASP A 508 18.72 -16.55 8.92
CA ASP A 508 20.03 -15.92 8.99
C ASP A 508 20.89 -16.57 10.09
N GLY A 509 21.67 -17.59 9.69
CA GLY A 509 22.51 -18.37 10.61
C GLY A 509 21.71 -19.15 11.64
N THR A 510 21.81 -18.75 12.91
CA THR A 510 21.00 -19.29 14.03
C THR A 510 19.68 -18.55 14.20
N GLY A 511 19.50 -17.41 13.53
CA GLY A 511 18.22 -16.72 13.42
C GLY A 511 17.30 -17.49 12.47
N GLU A 512 16.28 -18.11 13.07
CA GLU A 512 14.97 -18.43 12.50
C GLU A 512 14.51 -19.88 12.23
N HIS A 513 13.18 -19.95 12.35
CA HIS A 513 12.16 -20.99 12.21
C HIS A 513 12.48 -22.40 12.75
N PRO A 514 12.25 -22.64 14.06
CA PRO A 514 12.08 -23.99 14.52
C PRO A 514 10.80 -24.55 13.88
N THR A 515 10.95 -25.56 13.03
CA THR A 515 9.85 -26.39 12.49
C THR A 515 8.90 -26.86 13.59
N GLN A 516 9.43 -26.96 14.82
CA GLN A 516 8.73 -27.27 16.07
C GLN A 516 7.58 -26.30 16.37
N ALA A 517 7.71 -25.00 16.05
CA ALA A 517 6.62 -24.04 16.27
C ALA A 517 5.38 -24.39 15.42
N LEU A 518 5.58 -24.82 14.16
CA LEU A 518 4.48 -25.28 13.30
C LEU A 518 3.90 -26.61 13.79
N LEU A 519 4.72 -27.49 14.37
CA LEU A 519 4.27 -28.77 14.93
C LEU A 519 3.34 -28.59 16.12
N THR A 520 3.41 -27.47 16.85
CA THR A 520 2.48 -27.18 17.96
C THR A 520 1.03 -26.98 17.54
N LEU A 521 0.75 -26.85 16.23
CA LEU A 521 -0.61 -26.80 15.70
C LEU A 521 -1.23 -28.19 15.52
N TYR A 522 -0.45 -29.26 15.75
CA TYR A 522 -0.85 -30.64 15.59
C TYR A 522 -0.77 -31.36 16.93
N ASN A 523 -1.57 -32.41 17.09
CA ASN A 523 -1.48 -33.30 18.24
C ASN A 523 -0.33 -34.30 18.04
N VAL A 524 0.88 -33.87 18.34
CA VAL A 524 2.11 -34.66 18.19
C VAL A 524 2.90 -34.73 19.50
N GLU A 525 3.84 -35.67 19.55
CA GLU A 525 4.88 -35.74 20.58
C GLU A 525 6.23 -35.45 19.91
N LEU A 526 7.07 -34.64 20.57
CA LEU A 526 8.39 -34.30 20.04
C LEU A 526 9.48 -35.07 20.77
N ARG A 527 10.33 -35.77 20.01
CA ARG A 527 11.51 -36.46 20.54
C ARG A 527 12.77 -35.81 20.01
N TYR A 528 13.65 -35.39 20.91
CA TYR A 528 14.91 -34.76 20.56
C TYR A 528 16.06 -35.76 20.69
N VAL A 529 16.83 -35.90 19.61
CA VAL A 529 18.09 -36.63 19.57
C VAL A 529 19.15 -35.66 19.05
N ASN A 530 20.13 -35.32 19.88
CA ASN A 530 21.15 -34.34 19.53
C ASN A 530 22.54 -34.72 20.07
N PRO A 531 23.61 -34.42 19.33
CA PRO A 531 24.96 -34.55 19.85
C PRO A 531 25.16 -33.59 21.04
N PRO A 532 26.11 -33.87 21.95
CA PRO A 532 26.45 -32.95 23.02
C PRO A 532 26.80 -31.55 22.49
N GLY A 533 26.13 -30.52 23.01
CA GLY A 533 26.36 -29.13 22.62
C GLY A 533 25.55 -28.64 21.41
N LEU A 534 24.68 -29.49 20.84
CA LEU A 534 23.74 -29.12 19.77
C LEU A 534 22.27 -29.24 20.21
N ASP A 535 22.01 -29.02 21.49
CA ASP A 535 20.67 -29.09 22.06
C ASP A 535 19.70 -28.09 21.43
N MET A 536 18.41 -28.46 21.43
CA MET A 536 17.35 -27.52 21.08
C MET A 536 17.37 -26.33 22.05
N PRO A 537 17.38 -25.07 21.57
CA PRO A 537 17.41 -23.90 22.46
C PRO A 537 16.25 -23.88 23.45
N ASN A 538 16.53 -23.51 24.70
CA ASN A 538 15.54 -23.52 25.79
C ASN A 538 14.27 -22.71 25.49
N HIS A 539 14.38 -21.59 24.79
CA HIS A 539 13.22 -20.79 24.43
C HIS A 539 12.24 -21.53 23.48
N VAL A 540 12.73 -22.43 22.62
CA VAL A 540 11.89 -23.26 21.74
C VAL A 540 11.21 -24.35 22.55
N VAL A 541 11.98 -25.03 23.42
CA VAL A 541 11.45 -26.08 24.31
C VAL A 541 10.33 -25.55 25.20
N ASN A 542 10.53 -24.35 25.78
CA ASN A 542 9.54 -23.67 26.60
C ASN A 542 8.29 -23.30 25.78
N TYR A 543 8.47 -22.73 24.58
CA TYR A 543 7.36 -22.37 23.70
C TYR A 543 6.46 -23.56 23.31
N VAL A 544 7.08 -24.73 23.08
CA VAL A 544 6.37 -25.98 22.79
C VAL A 544 5.63 -26.48 24.04
N ALA A 545 6.26 -26.43 25.21
CA ALA A 545 5.67 -26.86 26.48
C ALA A 545 4.43 -26.02 26.85
N GLU A 546 4.48 -24.71 26.64
CA GLU A 546 3.34 -23.78 26.86
C GLU A 546 2.09 -24.16 26.04
N ARG A 547 2.24 -24.94 24.97
CA ARG A 547 1.16 -25.40 24.09
C ARG A 547 0.70 -26.82 24.39
N GLY A 548 1.17 -27.41 25.50
CA GLY A 548 0.73 -28.71 25.97
C GLY A 548 1.27 -29.90 25.16
N ILE A 549 2.32 -29.71 24.37
CA ILE A 549 2.94 -30.77 23.56
C ILE A 549 3.96 -31.54 24.41
N SER A 550 3.84 -32.88 24.44
CA SER A 550 4.80 -33.78 25.12
C SER A 550 6.18 -33.72 24.45
N GLN A 551 7.23 -33.75 25.26
CA GLN A 551 8.61 -33.61 24.83
C GLN A 551 9.53 -34.60 25.55
N GLU A 552 10.28 -35.39 24.80
CA GLU A 552 11.23 -36.37 25.31
C GLU A 552 12.64 -36.13 24.74
N ARG A 553 13.68 -36.52 25.47
CA ARG A 553 15.08 -36.41 25.05
C ARG A 553 15.74 -37.77 25.11
N PHE A 554 16.51 -38.10 24.07
CA PHE A 554 17.20 -39.38 23.95
C PHE A 554 18.68 -39.15 23.64
N SER A 555 19.52 -40.07 24.09
CA SER A 555 20.96 -40.00 23.90
C SER A 555 21.43 -40.65 22.60
N THR A 556 20.61 -41.55 22.04
CA THR A 556 20.90 -42.31 20.83
C THR A 556 19.67 -42.42 19.92
N LEU A 557 19.89 -42.71 18.63
CA LEU A 557 18.78 -42.99 17.70
C LEU A 557 18.10 -44.31 18.06
N GLU A 558 18.87 -45.29 18.52
CA GLU A 558 18.41 -46.63 18.89
C GLU A 558 17.31 -46.62 19.95
N GLU A 559 17.40 -45.71 20.92
CA GLU A 559 16.39 -45.52 21.98
C GLU A 559 15.13 -44.83 21.46
N ALA A 560 15.29 -43.84 20.56
CA ALA A 560 14.17 -43.03 20.07
C ALA A 560 13.34 -43.72 18.98
N LEU A 561 13.94 -44.59 18.16
CA LEU A 561 13.33 -45.16 16.96
C LEU A 561 12.10 -46.07 17.16
N PRO A 562 12.03 -46.95 18.18
CA PRO A 562 10.96 -47.95 18.27
C PRO A 562 9.55 -47.34 18.26
N ASP A 563 9.37 -46.21 18.94
CA ASP A 563 8.09 -45.55 19.07
C ASP A 563 7.91 -44.37 18.10
N THR A 564 8.89 -44.07 17.25
CA THR A 564 8.87 -42.89 16.38
C THR A 564 8.09 -43.15 15.08
N ASP A 565 7.12 -42.28 14.77
CA ASP A 565 6.33 -42.37 13.53
C ASP A 565 6.91 -41.53 12.38
N VAL A 566 7.60 -40.44 12.69
CA VAL A 566 8.30 -39.60 11.72
C VAL A 566 9.68 -39.24 12.27
N LEU A 567 10.73 -39.71 11.59
CA LEU A 567 12.10 -39.32 11.86
C LEU A 567 12.49 -38.17 10.93
N TYR A 568 12.59 -36.95 11.46
CA TYR A 568 13.14 -35.82 10.74
C TYR A 568 14.59 -35.57 11.17
N ILE A 569 15.53 -35.91 10.30
CA ILE A 569 16.95 -35.71 10.55
C ILE A 569 17.45 -34.48 9.79
N THR A 570 18.30 -33.69 10.43
CA THR A 570 18.85 -32.46 9.85
C THR A 570 20.36 -32.58 9.69
N ARG A 571 20.90 -31.92 8.65
CA ARG A 571 22.35 -31.77 8.50
C ARG A 571 22.96 -31.05 9.72
N ILE A 572 24.14 -31.50 10.15
CA ILE A 572 24.98 -30.73 11.05
C ILE A 572 25.59 -29.58 10.24
N GLN A 573 25.43 -28.36 10.73
CA GLN A 573 25.88 -27.14 10.07
C GLN A 573 27.29 -26.78 10.55
N SER A 574 28.25 -26.66 9.62
CA SER A 574 29.64 -26.30 9.96
C SER A 574 29.74 -24.94 10.63
N GLU A 575 28.84 -24.02 10.26
CA GLU A 575 28.72 -22.68 10.84
C GLU A 575 28.37 -22.64 12.33
N ARG A 576 28.02 -23.78 12.96
CA ARG A 576 27.75 -23.86 14.41
C ARG A 576 28.99 -24.16 15.25
N PHE A 577 30.15 -24.34 14.63
CA PHE A 577 31.39 -24.72 15.31
C PHE A 577 32.46 -23.66 15.13
N ALA A 578 33.29 -23.47 16.16
CA ALA A 578 34.41 -22.53 16.11
C ALA A 578 35.55 -23.06 15.23
N THR A 579 35.72 -24.38 15.14
CA THR A 579 36.77 -25.01 14.35
C THR A 579 36.26 -26.19 13.52
N GLN A 580 36.94 -26.44 12.40
CA GLN A 580 36.57 -27.53 11.48
C GLN A 580 36.77 -28.92 12.11
N GLU A 581 37.70 -29.07 13.05
CA GLU A 581 37.90 -30.31 13.82
C GLU A 581 36.69 -30.63 14.72
N GLN A 582 36.14 -29.62 15.40
CA GLN A 582 34.93 -29.80 16.22
C GLN A 582 33.74 -30.21 15.34
N TYR A 583 33.59 -29.59 14.18
CA TYR A 583 32.57 -29.95 13.20
C TYR A 583 32.73 -31.41 12.73
N HIS A 584 33.93 -31.82 12.29
CA HIS A 584 34.17 -33.18 11.81
C HIS A 584 33.99 -34.23 12.92
N LYS A 585 34.30 -33.92 14.17
CA LYS A 585 34.07 -34.83 15.31
C LYS A 585 32.58 -35.09 15.56
N MET A 586 31.72 -34.12 15.23
CA MET A 586 30.26 -34.27 15.32
C MET A 586 29.65 -34.86 14.05
N CYS A 587 30.30 -34.71 12.90
CA CYS A 587 29.87 -35.35 11.66
C CYS A 587 29.90 -36.87 11.81
N GLY A 588 28.79 -37.52 11.48
CA GLY A 588 28.67 -38.98 11.59
C GLY A 588 28.38 -39.51 13.00
N PHE A 589 28.10 -38.64 13.97
CA PHE A 589 27.69 -39.05 15.32
C PHE A 589 26.35 -39.81 15.31
N PHE A 590 25.43 -39.39 14.44
CA PHE A 590 24.17 -40.09 14.18
C PHE A 590 24.00 -40.30 12.68
N ILE A 591 24.01 -41.55 12.24
CA ILE A 591 23.87 -41.94 10.84
C ILE A 591 22.68 -42.89 10.70
N VAL A 592 21.72 -42.52 9.87
CA VAL A 592 20.62 -43.41 9.49
C VAL A 592 21.15 -44.44 8.49
N THR A 593 21.22 -45.70 8.92
CA THR A 593 21.62 -46.84 8.10
C THR A 593 20.48 -47.86 7.97
N PRO A 594 20.48 -48.71 6.93
CA PRO A 594 19.50 -49.80 6.82
C PRO A 594 19.47 -50.70 8.07
N GLN A 595 20.63 -50.97 8.68
CA GLN A 595 20.76 -51.80 9.88
C GLN A 595 20.09 -51.15 11.08
N LEU A 596 20.36 -49.87 11.34
CA LEU A 596 19.72 -49.12 12.43
C LEU A 596 18.19 -49.10 12.25
N MET A 597 17.76 -48.91 11.00
CA MET A 597 16.36 -48.84 10.63
C MET A 597 15.60 -50.17 10.74
N SER A 598 16.27 -51.28 11.05
CA SER A 598 15.59 -52.53 11.45
C SER A 598 14.83 -52.40 12.78
N ARG A 599 15.22 -51.45 13.64
CA ARG A 599 14.56 -51.16 14.92
C ARG A 599 13.35 -50.22 14.80
N ALA A 600 13.20 -49.57 13.65
CA ALA A 600 12.16 -48.57 13.43
C ALA A 600 10.85 -49.21 12.95
N LYS A 601 9.71 -48.55 13.20
CA LYS A 601 8.41 -48.98 12.71
C LYS A 601 8.40 -49.17 11.19
N ARG A 602 7.71 -50.20 10.71
CA ARG A 602 7.58 -50.52 9.27
C ARG A 602 6.96 -49.37 8.46
N LYS A 603 6.07 -48.59 9.07
CA LYS A 603 5.35 -47.46 8.44
C LYS A 603 5.93 -46.08 8.77
N MET A 604 7.08 -46.01 9.45
CA MET A 604 7.71 -44.73 9.79
C MET A 604 8.06 -43.94 8.52
N ALA A 605 8.00 -42.61 8.57
CA ALA A 605 8.54 -41.76 7.52
C ALA A 605 9.90 -41.18 7.93
N VAL A 606 10.91 -41.28 7.05
CA VAL A 606 12.21 -40.63 7.22
C VAL A 606 12.28 -39.41 6.33
N MET A 607 12.40 -38.25 6.94
CA MET A 607 12.42 -36.94 6.31
C MET A 607 13.80 -36.28 6.52
N HIS A 608 14.20 -35.45 5.56
CA HIS A 608 15.50 -34.78 5.55
C HIS A 608 15.48 -33.60 4.57
N PRO A 609 16.07 -32.44 4.90
CA PRO A 609 15.97 -31.24 4.06
C PRO A 609 16.71 -31.33 2.72
N LEU A 610 17.72 -32.21 2.61
CA LEU A 610 18.66 -32.32 1.48
C LEU A 610 19.43 -31.00 1.15
N PRO A 611 20.59 -31.06 0.46
CA PRO A 611 21.38 -32.25 0.18
C PRO A 611 21.88 -32.89 1.47
N ARG A 612 21.98 -34.22 1.48
CA ARG A 612 22.56 -34.93 2.62
C ARG A 612 24.08 -34.90 2.59
N VAL A 613 24.72 -34.93 3.75
CA VAL A 613 26.18 -34.95 3.87
C VAL A 613 26.66 -36.32 4.37
N PHE A 614 26.36 -36.66 5.62
CA PHE A 614 26.81 -37.91 6.27
C PHE A 614 25.70 -38.59 7.08
N GLU A 615 24.65 -37.85 7.40
CA GLU A 615 23.59 -38.22 8.35
C GLU A 615 22.65 -39.32 7.86
N ILE A 616 22.63 -39.64 6.56
CA ILE A 616 21.86 -40.76 5.99
C ILE A 616 22.75 -41.52 5.01
N SER A 617 22.86 -42.83 5.20
CA SER A 617 23.53 -43.73 4.24
C SER A 617 22.79 -43.75 2.91
N LYS A 618 23.52 -43.72 1.80
CA LYS A 618 22.94 -43.82 0.45
C LYS A 618 22.23 -45.16 0.22
N GLU A 619 22.60 -46.20 0.96
CA GLU A 619 21.95 -47.52 0.90
C GLU A 619 20.49 -47.46 1.34
N PHE A 620 20.13 -46.44 2.13
CA PHE A 620 18.76 -46.23 2.61
C PHE A 620 17.83 -45.60 1.55
N ASP A 621 18.35 -45.16 0.40
CA ASP A 621 17.56 -44.46 -0.64
C ASP A 621 16.41 -45.29 -1.20
N THR A 622 16.57 -46.61 -1.20
CA THR A 622 15.59 -47.56 -1.75
C THR A 622 14.55 -48.01 -0.72
N ASP A 623 14.71 -47.63 0.55
CA ASP A 623 13.77 -47.99 1.61
C ASP A 623 12.45 -47.23 1.41
N PRO A 624 11.27 -47.90 1.45
CA PRO A 624 9.98 -47.24 1.26
C PRO A 624 9.69 -46.12 2.27
N ARG A 625 10.35 -46.15 3.43
CA ARG A 625 10.25 -45.13 4.48
C ARG A 625 11.00 -43.85 4.12
N ALA A 626 11.92 -43.87 3.15
CA ALA A 626 12.62 -42.69 2.65
C ALA A 626 11.63 -41.71 2.01
N ALA A 627 11.24 -40.68 2.76
CA ALA A 627 10.29 -39.65 2.35
C ALA A 627 10.97 -38.34 1.93
N TYR A 628 12.27 -38.19 2.16
CA TYR A 628 13.01 -36.95 1.91
C TYR A 628 13.05 -36.50 0.45
N PHE A 629 13.04 -37.42 -0.53
CA PHE A 629 12.91 -37.05 -1.94
C PHE A 629 11.53 -36.46 -2.24
N ARG A 630 10.46 -37.13 -1.79
CA ARG A 630 9.07 -36.63 -1.91
C ARG A 630 8.87 -35.30 -1.18
N GLN A 631 9.49 -35.15 -0.02
CA GLN A 631 9.48 -33.90 0.75
C GLN A 631 10.11 -32.76 -0.04
N ALA A 632 11.30 -32.97 -0.59
CA ALA A 632 12.04 -31.95 -1.34
C ALA A 632 11.24 -31.47 -2.57
N GLU A 633 10.63 -32.41 -3.30
CA GLU A 633 9.74 -32.13 -4.43
C GLU A 633 8.51 -31.32 -4.00
N ASN A 634 7.77 -31.78 -2.99
CA ASN A 634 6.61 -31.05 -2.45
C ASN A 634 6.97 -29.64 -1.93
N GLY A 635 8.20 -29.47 -1.43
CA GLY A 635 8.76 -28.18 -1.05
C GLY A 635 8.74 -27.15 -2.19
N VAL A 636 8.96 -27.59 -3.44
CA VAL A 636 8.93 -26.71 -4.62
C VAL A 636 7.51 -26.20 -4.87
N TYR A 637 6.52 -27.10 -4.92
CA TYR A 637 5.14 -26.73 -5.25
C TYR A 637 4.52 -25.75 -4.25
N VAL A 638 4.76 -25.92 -2.95
CA VAL A 638 4.22 -25.00 -1.94
C VAL A 638 4.89 -23.64 -1.99
N ARG A 639 6.20 -23.57 -2.28
CA ARG A 639 6.87 -22.27 -2.52
C ARG A 639 6.25 -21.53 -3.70
N MET A 640 5.94 -22.25 -4.79
CA MET A 640 5.27 -21.67 -5.95
C MET A 640 3.87 -21.16 -5.60
N ALA A 641 3.09 -21.91 -4.82
CA ALA A 641 1.76 -21.50 -4.38
C ALA A 641 1.79 -20.26 -3.46
N LEU A 642 2.70 -20.25 -2.47
CA LEU A 642 2.87 -19.09 -1.57
C LEU A 642 3.29 -17.84 -2.34
N LEU A 643 4.21 -17.98 -3.30
CA LEU A 643 4.59 -16.88 -4.18
C LEU A 643 3.39 -16.35 -4.95
N ALA A 644 2.60 -17.23 -5.55
CA ALA A 644 1.43 -16.80 -6.32
C ALA A 644 0.37 -16.11 -5.43
N MET A 645 0.18 -16.54 -4.18
CA MET A 645 -0.69 -15.86 -3.21
C MET A 645 -0.15 -14.48 -2.81
N VAL A 646 1.14 -14.38 -2.44
CA VAL A 646 1.76 -13.11 -2.01
C VAL A 646 1.77 -12.08 -3.14
N LEU A 647 1.90 -12.53 -4.39
CA LEU A 647 1.86 -11.69 -5.59
C LEU A 647 0.44 -11.42 -6.10
N GLY A 648 -0.60 -11.86 -5.39
CA GLY A 648 -2.00 -11.64 -5.78
C GLY A 648 -2.44 -12.33 -7.08
N ARG A 649 -1.77 -13.43 -7.46
CA ARG A 649 -2.09 -14.23 -8.66
C ARG A 649 -3.08 -15.37 -8.40
N ILE A 650 -3.44 -15.62 -7.14
CA ILE A 650 -4.48 -16.58 -6.70
C ILE A 650 -5.16 -16.06 -5.44
#